data_AF-E0SMD2-F1
#
_entry.id   AF-E0SMD2-F1
#
_cell.length_a   1.000
_cell.length_b   1.000
_cell.length_c   1.000
_cell.angle_alpha   90.00
_cell.angle_beta   90.00
_cell.angle_gamma   90.00
#
_symmetry.space_group_name_H-M   'P 1'
#
loop_
_entity.id
_entity.type
_entity.pdbx_description
1 polymer ?
#
loop_
_entity_poly.entity_id
_entity_poly.type
_entity_poly.pdbx_seq_one_letter_code
_entity_poly.pdbx_strand_id
1 'polypeptide(L)'
;MRHEPDGWWLASSNRQWHGGIHISRHSAPESVLTSINADKAVPLQCIASGNVVAWRINKNYCTAPYDKYQLRYSSTFLLVRSEHKPNPDDQSTWLTFYTLYMHLAPVSAYPALMNCYRVKPNVNSLPTNEYNGREISGQKLPKAGNITLKENDLLVVSKQETFKVERETSNDVFGLAQRLKDGKVSEEKFWVSLQDKFVEQTAPRYHRMPEWMTKAVEQGKYDTVVIPEETFAINAGDAIGFLAEDNAPDKSDSNRVEVDFYSHIEVISVDTNMPGFLSNPKGIKTGRAFVKIKEGKPLYQRSGEGAETTFTPTNDMTKGMNAGRILPRDKTNQIEAQGTTWFQITADSWIKCEDVDELSQHDLSKLGFTALEEASTDDFGSLLKENFLKGIFDWVSQSIRGDTEFECQQGSETYKKLVKVIDQNNDGNLSQYELAAFERRIFEGLHSGENNAPELVRRLIVKHDSEWFGDSKHKHWQSFLNNDSYPKMMPYLKKWRDDMAWMSEVPEFKSGKPVWHFHPMEFLDAISSTNGPITINMILAANLGMNKNQCDIVLPYMNKYAIKYKINDDIEIAHLLSQIGHESQFKPSEEGLSYSAKRMREFFGCKEGKYDDTRDECVIGRLREKLWTHETYYARNPVNLGNYVYAKRLGNDNEDSGDGYKYRGRGMIQLTGKDNYHKFTTQHNANNPDDIRDFVKNPDLLTEIEYAVESAFFFWCNKKDKNGKSLRDIAKTGSVLDVTLVVNGGKNGYNDRDERYSRVSKIIKEGK
;
A
#
# COMPACT_ATOMS: atom_id res chain seq x y z
N MET A 1 10.65 2.33 -13.25
CA MET A 1 11.56 1.31 -12.68
C MET A 1 12.06 0.28 -13.70
N ARG A 2 11.23 -0.42 -14.50
CA ARG A 2 11.74 -1.35 -15.55
C ARG A 2 12.56 -0.69 -16.68
N HIS A 3 12.50 0.64 -16.77
CA HIS A 3 13.24 1.46 -17.73
C HIS A 3 14.22 2.41 -17.03
N GLU A 4 14.62 2.12 -15.79
CA GLU A 4 15.70 2.86 -15.15
C GLU A 4 16.99 2.64 -15.93
N PRO A 5 17.79 3.69 -16.18
CA PRO A 5 19.03 3.56 -16.95
C PRO A 5 20.10 2.80 -16.15
N ASP A 6 20.11 2.93 -14.83
CA ASP A 6 21.15 2.42 -13.92
C ASP A 6 20.56 1.80 -12.64
N GLY A 7 21.43 1.20 -11.82
CA GLY A 7 21.05 0.66 -10.51
C GLY A 7 20.23 -0.63 -10.59
N TRP A 8 20.67 -1.57 -11.43
CA TRP A 8 19.98 -2.82 -11.68
C TRP A 8 20.26 -3.83 -10.56
N TRP A 9 19.20 -4.47 -10.05
CA TRP A 9 19.35 -5.57 -9.10
C TRP A 9 19.97 -6.79 -9.80
N LEU A 10 21.26 -6.94 -9.57
CA LEU A 10 21.85 -7.78 -8.51
C LEU A 10 23.36 -7.53 -8.50
N ALA A 11 23.89 -7.14 -9.67
CA ALA A 11 25.24 -6.66 -9.89
C ALA A 11 25.22 -5.34 -10.66
N SER A 12 26.15 -4.44 -10.32
CA SER A 12 26.31 -3.15 -10.99
C SER A 12 27.16 -3.27 -12.28
N SER A 13 27.11 -2.24 -13.13
CA SER A 13 28.00 -2.10 -14.29
C SER A 13 29.49 -2.04 -13.90
N ASN A 14 29.78 -1.79 -12.61
CA ASN A 14 31.14 -1.73 -12.07
C ASN A 14 31.62 -3.07 -11.51
N ARG A 15 30.92 -4.17 -11.83
CA ARG A 15 31.36 -5.55 -11.56
C ARG A 15 31.41 -5.88 -10.06
N GLN A 16 30.45 -5.33 -9.31
CA GLN A 16 30.28 -5.55 -7.87
C GLN A 16 28.81 -5.85 -7.57
N TRP A 17 28.54 -6.47 -6.42
CA TRP A 17 27.16 -6.58 -5.94
C TRP A 17 26.48 -5.22 -5.91
N HIS A 18 25.21 -5.22 -6.28
CA HIS A 18 24.35 -4.07 -6.15
C HIS A 18 23.13 -4.51 -5.32
N GLY A 19 23.15 -4.14 -4.04
CA GLY A 19 22.20 -4.61 -3.03
C GLY A 19 20.82 -3.96 -3.11
N GLY A 20 20.58 -3.12 -4.11
CA GLY A 20 19.40 -2.28 -4.21
C GLY A 20 18.93 -1.98 -5.62
N ILE A 21 18.15 -0.91 -5.73
CA ILE A 21 17.66 -0.33 -6.97
C ILE A 21 17.85 1.19 -6.97
N HIS A 22 17.93 1.79 -8.16
CA HIS A 22 17.88 3.25 -8.30
C HIS A 22 16.49 3.72 -8.72
N ILE A 23 16.11 4.91 -8.23
CA ILE A 23 15.03 5.70 -8.78
C ILE A 23 15.65 7.01 -9.28
N SER A 24 15.62 7.24 -10.58
CA SER A 24 16.15 8.47 -11.19
C SER A 24 15.05 9.44 -11.62
N ARG A 25 15.46 10.63 -12.05
CA ARG A 25 14.56 11.61 -12.71
C ARG A 25 13.89 11.07 -13.97
N HIS A 26 14.37 9.97 -14.54
CA HIS A 26 13.70 9.32 -15.67
C HIS A 26 12.37 8.67 -15.28
N SER A 27 12.31 7.96 -14.13
CA SER A 27 11.04 7.41 -13.63
C SER A 27 10.29 8.38 -12.72
N ALA A 28 10.98 9.29 -12.05
CA ALA A 28 10.40 10.20 -11.06
C ALA A 28 10.86 11.67 -11.26
N PRO A 29 10.54 12.30 -12.41
CA PRO A 29 11.01 13.66 -12.71
C PRO A 29 10.50 14.70 -11.70
N GLU A 30 9.28 14.52 -11.17
CA GLU A 30 8.68 15.39 -10.16
C GLU A 30 9.37 15.28 -8.78
N SER A 31 10.22 14.27 -8.58
CA SER A 31 11.00 14.09 -7.34
C SER A 31 12.34 14.80 -7.37
N VAL A 32 12.62 15.61 -8.38
CA VAL A 32 13.74 16.56 -8.38
C VAL A 32 13.29 17.89 -7.77
N LEU A 33 13.88 18.28 -6.64
CA LEU A 33 13.53 19.53 -5.97
C LEU A 33 14.40 20.70 -6.45
N THR A 34 13.75 21.79 -6.85
CA THR A 34 14.38 23.07 -7.18
C THR A 34 13.59 24.21 -6.56
N SER A 35 14.19 25.39 -6.46
CA SER A 35 13.48 26.60 -6.01
C SER A 35 12.30 26.97 -6.90
N ILE A 36 12.30 26.56 -8.18
CA ILE A 36 11.27 26.92 -9.17
C ILE A 36 10.06 25.97 -9.08
N ASN A 37 10.28 24.69 -8.79
CA ASN A 37 9.23 23.66 -8.83
C ASN A 37 8.75 23.18 -7.46
N ALA A 38 9.23 23.76 -6.35
CA ALA A 38 8.94 23.29 -5.00
C ALA A 38 7.44 23.13 -4.67
N ASP A 39 6.57 23.93 -5.29
CA ASP A 39 5.12 23.83 -5.10
C ASP A 39 4.49 22.62 -5.80
N LYS A 40 5.16 22.03 -6.80
CA LYS A 40 4.67 20.87 -7.57
C LYS A 40 5.47 19.60 -7.30
N ALA A 41 6.69 19.73 -6.81
CA ALA A 41 7.58 18.62 -6.54
C ALA A 41 6.93 17.59 -5.59
N VAL A 42 7.13 16.32 -5.91
CA VAL A 42 6.58 15.16 -5.20
C VAL A 42 7.74 14.40 -4.56
N PRO A 43 7.82 14.31 -3.22
CA PRO A 43 8.90 13.57 -2.58
C PRO A 43 8.80 12.08 -2.88
N LEU A 44 9.93 11.38 -2.82
CA LEU A 44 9.92 9.94 -2.69
C LEU A 44 9.20 9.55 -1.39
N GLN A 45 8.59 8.36 -1.40
CA GLN A 45 7.80 7.86 -0.30
C GLN A 45 8.45 6.63 0.33
N CYS A 46 8.23 6.46 1.63
CA CYS A 46 8.65 5.28 2.36
C CYS A 46 7.91 4.05 1.81
N ILE A 47 8.64 3.00 1.44
CA ILE A 47 8.07 1.79 0.83
C ILE A 47 7.64 0.74 1.87
N ALA A 48 8.08 0.88 3.12
CA ALA A 48 7.72 -0.01 4.22
C ALA A 48 7.63 0.76 5.54
N SER A 49 6.55 0.55 6.30
CA SER A 49 6.40 1.12 7.63
C SER A 49 7.43 0.55 8.61
N GLY A 50 7.90 1.37 9.55
CA GLY A 50 8.89 0.97 10.53
C GLY A 50 9.27 2.10 11.46
N ASN A 51 10.45 1.99 12.04
CA ASN A 51 11.02 3.01 12.92
C ASN A 51 12.30 3.56 12.32
N VAL A 52 12.48 4.88 12.36
CA VAL A 52 13.75 5.51 11.98
C VAL A 52 14.80 5.15 13.03
N VAL A 53 15.89 4.51 12.60
CA VAL A 53 16.95 3.98 13.48
C VAL A 53 18.33 4.56 13.22
N ALA A 54 18.56 5.15 12.04
CA ALA A 54 19.76 5.93 11.77
C ALA A 54 19.50 6.89 10.60
N TRP A 55 20.26 7.97 10.55
CA TRP A 55 20.33 8.83 9.38
C TRP A 55 21.68 9.53 9.28
N ARG A 56 21.94 10.10 8.11
CA ARG A 56 22.90 11.19 7.90
C ARG A 56 22.19 12.24 7.08
N ILE A 57 22.28 13.51 7.48
CA ILE A 57 21.81 14.64 6.66
C ILE A 57 23.00 15.51 6.30
N ASN A 58 23.23 15.76 5.01
CA ASN A 58 24.22 16.75 4.63
C ASN A 58 23.65 18.15 4.73
N LYS A 59 24.45 19.09 5.26
CA LYS A 59 24.06 20.51 5.26
C LYS A 59 24.04 21.07 3.84
N ASN A 60 25.12 20.79 3.11
CA ASN A 60 25.30 21.13 1.70
C ASN A 60 25.62 19.84 0.93
N TYR A 61 25.65 19.92 -0.39
CA TYR A 61 26.19 18.79 -1.16
C TYR A 61 27.66 18.54 -0.81
N CYS A 62 28.04 17.27 -0.78
CA CYS A 62 29.42 16.84 -0.73
C CYS A 62 30.10 17.20 -2.05
N THR A 63 31.41 17.44 -2.02
CA THR A 63 32.19 17.72 -3.22
C THR A 63 33.50 16.95 -3.23
N ALA A 64 33.88 16.35 -4.35
CA ALA A 64 35.16 15.67 -4.48
C ALA A 64 35.89 16.03 -5.78
N PRO A 65 37.24 16.09 -5.75
CA PRO A 65 38.03 16.50 -6.90
C PRO A 65 38.10 15.41 -7.97
N TYR A 66 37.88 15.80 -9.23
CA TYR A 66 38.06 14.95 -10.41
C TYR A 66 38.68 15.74 -11.56
N ASP A 67 39.97 15.53 -11.83
CA ASP A 67 40.73 16.31 -12.82
C ASP A 67 40.55 17.83 -12.61
N LYS A 68 39.92 18.53 -13.57
CA LYS A 68 39.59 19.97 -13.49
C LYS A 68 38.22 20.28 -12.86
N TYR A 69 37.44 19.27 -12.51
CA TYR A 69 36.08 19.38 -12.00
C TYR A 69 36.02 19.19 -10.48
N GLN A 70 34.97 19.74 -9.87
CA GLN A 70 34.52 19.40 -8.52
C GLN A 70 33.19 18.68 -8.64
N LEU A 71 33.22 17.36 -8.48
CA LEU A 71 32.02 16.53 -8.55
C LEU A 71 31.19 16.75 -7.31
N ARG A 72 29.87 16.76 -7.46
CA ARG A 72 28.90 17.06 -6.43
C ARG A 72 27.98 15.85 -6.24
N TYR A 73 27.70 15.48 -5.01
CA TYR A 73 26.83 14.34 -4.66
C TYR A 73 26.26 14.52 -3.25
N SER A 74 25.38 13.63 -2.80
CA SER A 74 24.91 13.60 -1.41
C SER A 74 25.05 12.22 -0.79
N SER A 75 25.53 12.21 0.44
CA SER A 75 25.53 11.04 1.34
C SER A 75 24.40 11.10 2.38
N THR A 76 23.39 11.94 2.16
CA THR A 76 22.19 11.96 3.00
C THR A 76 21.48 10.61 2.84
N PHE A 77 21.23 9.95 3.98
CA PHE A 77 20.48 8.71 4.00
C PHE A 77 19.51 8.65 5.17
N LEU A 78 18.49 7.83 5.01
CA LEU A 78 17.54 7.42 6.03
C LEU A 78 17.55 5.89 6.15
N LEU A 79 17.64 5.37 7.37
CA LEU A 79 17.52 3.95 7.66
C LEU A 79 16.28 3.67 8.51
N VAL A 80 15.39 2.84 7.99
CA VAL A 80 14.14 2.43 8.64
C VAL A 80 14.22 0.96 9.02
N ARG A 81 14.02 0.64 10.31
CA ARG A 81 13.88 -0.74 10.80
C ARG A 81 12.42 -1.15 10.77
N SER A 82 12.13 -2.25 10.09
CA SER A 82 10.80 -2.85 9.97
C SER A 82 10.78 -4.27 10.52
N GLU A 83 9.61 -4.69 11.00
CA GLU A 83 9.37 -6.05 11.46
C GLU A 83 8.16 -6.62 10.74
N HIS A 84 8.36 -7.68 9.96
CA HIS A 84 7.25 -8.44 9.41
C HIS A 84 6.86 -9.55 10.40
N LYS A 85 5.58 -9.60 10.78
CA LYS A 85 5.06 -10.47 11.84
C LYS A 85 3.91 -11.37 11.32
N PRO A 86 4.21 -12.40 10.51
CA PRO A 86 3.18 -13.33 10.01
C PRO A 86 2.29 -13.92 11.10
N ASN A 87 2.88 -14.31 12.23
CA ASN A 87 2.18 -14.66 13.46
C ASN A 87 2.67 -13.76 14.62
N PRO A 88 1.89 -12.75 15.03
CA PRO A 88 2.27 -11.85 16.13
C PRO A 88 2.51 -12.54 17.49
N ASP A 89 2.04 -13.78 17.67
CA ASP A 89 2.22 -14.50 18.93
C ASP A 89 3.46 -15.43 18.93
N ASP A 90 4.13 -15.59 17.77
CA ASP A 90 5.31 -16.45 17.62
C ASP A 90 6.46 -15.70 16.92
N GLN A 91 7.40 -15.20 17.71
CA GLN A 91 8.57 -14.47 17.22
C GLN A 91 9.47 -15.29 16.28
N SER A 92 9.42 -16.63 16.33
CA SER A 92 10.18 -17.47 15.38
C SER A 92 9.65 -17.38 13.95
N THR A 93 8.49 -16.75 13.76
CA THR A 93 7.91 -16.49 12.44
C THR A 93 8.26 -15.11 11.89
N TRP A 94 8.90 -14.26 12.68
CA TRP A 94 9.15 -12.87 12.31
C TRP A 94 10.40 -12.74 11.46
N LEU A 95 10.47 -11.62 10.74
CA LEU A 95 11.68 -11.15 10.09
C LEU A 95 11.89 -9.67 10.43
N THR A 96 13.06 -9.36 10.95
CA THR A 96 13.54 -7.98 11.02
C THR A 96 14.28 -7.65 9.73
N PHE A 97 13.93 -6.53 9.09
CA PHE A 97 14.67 -6.01 7.94
C PHE A 97 14.79 -4.49 8.05
N TYR A 98 15.66 -3.91 7.23
CA TYR A 98 15.94 -2.50 7.17
C TYR A 98 15.77 -2.01 5.75
N THR A 99 15.15 -0.84 5.59
CA THR A 99 15.11 -0.14 4.32
C THR A 99 16.04 1.05 4.38
N LEU A 100 17.05 1.05 3.52
CA LEU A 100 18.00 2.14 3.33
C LEU A 100 17.50 3.00 2.16
N TYR A 101 17.39 4.30 2.39
CA TYR A 101 17.22 5.30 1.32
C TYR A 101 18.44 6.20 1.32
N MET A 102 19.19 6.20 0.23
CA MET A 102 20.48 6.89 0.11
C MET A 102 20.48 7.82 -1.11
N HIS A 103 21.40 8.79 -1.11
CA HIS A 103 21.46 9.88 -2.09
C HIS A 103 20.19 10.73 -2.10
N LEU A 104 19.65 11.03 -0.90
CA LEU A 104 18.56 11.98 -0.76
C LEU A 104 19.09 13.41 -0.85
N ALA A 105 18.28 14.34 -1.33
CA ALA A 105 18.66 15.74 -1.46
C ALA A 105 19.08 16.32 -0.09
N PRO A 106 20.20 17.07 -0.01
CA PRO A 106 20.69 17.64 1.24
C PRO A 106 19.85 18.84 1.68
N VAL A 107 20.06 19.31 2.91
CA VAL A 107 19.29 20.44 3.50
C VAL A 107 19.34 21.68 2.59
N SER A 108 20.49 21.99 1.99
CA SER A 108 20.66 23.13 1.07
C SER A 108 19.78 23.08 -0.19
N ALA A 109 19.25 21.92 -0.56
CA ALA A 109 18.36 21.79 -1.73
C ALA A 109 16.93 22.25 -1.43
N TYR A 110 16.51 22.27 -0.16
CA TYR A 110 15.16 22.65 0.22
C TYR A 110 15.01 24.17 0.29
N PRO A 111 13.98 24.76 -0.32
CA PRO A 111 13.72 26.20 -0.21
C PRO A 111 13.48 26.60 1.25
N ALA A 112 14.30 27.51 1.74
CA ALA A 112 14.27 27.89 3.13
C ALA A 112 13.18 28.93 3.41
N LEU A 113 12.44 28.72 4.50
CA LEU A 113 11.33 29.53 4.99
C LEU A 113 11.84 30.33 6.19
N MET A 114 12.20 31.60 5.95
CA MET A 114 12.90 32.44 6.94
C MET A 114 11.98 33.02 8.02
N ASN A 115 10.73 33.32 7.67
CA ASN A 115 9.78 34.03 8.52
C ASN A 115 8.77 33.07 9.14
N CYS A 116 9.27 32.13 9.96
CA CYS A 116 8.44 31.13 10.61
C CYS A 116 8.05 31.56 12.03
N TYR A 117 6.80 31.30 12.39
CA TYR A 117 6.25 31.61 13.71
C TYR A 117 5.51 30.40 14.28
N ARG A 118 5.47 30.28 15.61
CA ARG A 118 4.66 29.31 16.34
C ARG A 118 3.68 30.04 17.23
N VAL A 119 2.43 29.57 17.29
CA VAL A 119 1.46 30.04 18.28
C VAL A 119 1.90 29.60 19.68
N LYS A 120 2.08 30.55 20.60
CA LYS A 120 2.61 30.29 21.95
C LYS A 120 1.69 29.37 22.77
N PRO A 121 2.24 28.60 23.73
CA PRO A 121 1.45 27.82 24.68
C PRO A 121 0.44 28.66 25.46
N ASN A 122 -0.71 28.08 25.82
CA ASN A 122 -1.83 28.73 26.54
C ASN A 122 -2.65 29.72 25.71
N VAL A 123 -2.43 29.79 24.39
CA VAL A 123 -3.32 30.50 23.47
C VAL A 123 -4.39 29.51 22.97
N ASN A 124 -5.53 29.47 23.67
CA ASN A 124 -6.63 28.54 23.36
C ASN A 124 -7.16 28.70 21.92
N SER A 125 -7.13 29.93 21.38
CA SER A 125 -7.48 30.24 20.00
C SER A 125 -7.00 31.61 19.58
N LEU A 126 -6.24 31.70 18.48
CA LEU A 126 -5.88 32.98 17.86
C LEU A 126 -6.71 33.15 16.57
N PRO A 127 -7.68 34.09 16.53
CA PRO A 127 -8.47 34.35 15.33
C PRO A 127 -7.62 34.99 14.24
N THR A 128 -8.01 34.77 12.99
CA THR A 128 -7.37 35.37 11.82
C THR A 128 -8.30 36.37 11.13
N ASN A 129 -7.77 37.15 10.20
CA ASN A 129 -8.53 38.09 9.37
C ASN A 129 -8.39 37.73 7.88
N GLU A 130 -9.44 37.98 7.11
CA GLU A 130 -9.50 37.66 5.67
C GLU A 130 -8.40 38.39 4.88
N TYR A 131 -7.85 37.72 3.87
CA TYR A 131 -6.93 38.31 2.89
C TYR A 131 -7.62 38.41 1.53
N ASN A 132 -7.72 39.62 0.98
CA ASN A 132 -8.31 39.88 -0.34
C ASN A 132 -7.29 40.36 -1.39
N GLY A 133 -6.03 40.58 -1.00
CA GLY A 133 -4.94 40.94 -1.91
C GLY A 133 -4.81 42.43 -2.23
N ARG A 134 -5.60 43.29 -1.59
CA ARG A 134 -5.60 44.75 -1.82
C ARG A 134 -5.14 45.56 -0.60
N GLU A 135 -4.60 44.89 0.41
CA GLU A 135 -4.27 45.51 1.69
C GLU A 135 -2.96 46.32 1.70
N ILE A 136 -3.01 47.50 2.32
CA ILE A 136 -1.87 48.43 2.50
C ILE A 136 -1.75 48.89 3.96
N SER A 137 -0.54 49.28 4.38
CA SER A 137 -0.25 49.75 5.73
C SER A 137 -1.12 50.93 6.19
N GLY A 138 -1.54 50.93 7.45
CA GLY A 138 -2.26 52.03 8.11
C GLY A 138 -3.77 52.07 7.86
N GLN A 139 -4.32 51.13 7.10
CA GLN A 139 -5.78 50.99 6.93
C GLN A 139 -6.44 50.26 8.10
N LYS A 140 -7.78 50.23 8.14
CA LYS A 140 -8.53 49.40 9.10
C LYS A 140 -8.23 47.92 8.90
N LEU A 141 -8.10 47.18 10.00
CA LEU A 141 -7.91 45.73 9.96
C LEU A 141 -9.02 45.05 9.13
N PRO A 142 -8.68 44.08 8.25
CA PRO A 142 -9.67 43.34 7.49
C PRO A 142 -10.69 42.61 8.39
N LYS A 143 -11.81 42.17 7.80
CA LYS A 143 -12.84 41.44 8.55
C LYS A 143 -12.27 40.16 9.15
N ALA A 144 -12.81 39.76 10.30
CA ALA A 144 -12.46 38.48 10.92
C ALA A 144 -12.73 37.34 9.92
N GLY A 145 -11.73 36.47 9.75
CA GLY A 145 -11.81 35.29 8.90
C GLY A 145 -12.35 34.08 9.66
N ASN A 146 -12.57 33.00 8.92
CA ASN A 146 -13.12 31.74 9.46
C ASN A 146 -12.03 30.78 9.98
N ILE A 147 -10.76 31.18 9.95
CA ILE A 147 -9.64 30.33 10.38
C ILE A 147 -9.36 30.62 11.85
N THR A 148 -9.29 29.56 12.64
CA THR A 148 -8.90 29.65 14.06
C THR A 148 -7.62 28.86 14.27
N LEU A 149 -6.55 29.54 14.65
CA LEU A 149 -5.28 28.90 14.97
C LEU A 149 -5.29 28.34 16.40
N LYS A 150 -4.67 27.18 16.57
CA LYS A 150 -4.50 26.51 17.87
C LYS A 150 -3.08 26.70 18.38
N GLU A 151 -2.92 26.44 19.68
CA GLU A 151 -1.62 26.31 20.30
C GLU A 151 -0.69 25.39 19.48
N ASN A 152 0.58 25.80 19.34
CA ASN A 152 1.63 25.13 18.58
C ASN A 152 1.44 25.08 17.05
N ASP A 153 0.40 25.71 16.49
CA ASP A 153 0.30 25.88 15.03
C ASP A 153 1.53 26.63 14.50
N LEU A 154 2.15 26.09 13.44
CA LEU A 154 3.26 26.71 12.73
C LEU A 154 2.77 27.55 11.55
N LEU A 155 3.39 28.70 11.36
CA LEU A 155 3.00 29.71 10.39
C LEU A 155 4.20 30.17 9.59
N VAL A 156 4.00 30.39 8.29
CA VAL A 156 4.97 31.08 7.42
C VAL A 156 4.40 32.45 7.07
N VAL A 157 5.15 33.50 7.39
CA VAL A 157 4.75 34.89 7.14
C VAL A 157 5.44 35.41 5.88
N SER A 158 4.66 35.65 4.84
CA SER A 158 5.15 36.15 3.54
C SER A 158 5.29 37.67 3.49
N LYS A 159 4.52 38.38 4.33
CA LYS A 159 4.46 39.85 4.36
C LYS A 159 4.07 40.31 5.76
N GLN A 160 4.60 41.44 6.22
CA GLN A 160 4.13 42.12 7.43
C GLN A 160 3.49 43.45 7.05
N GLU A 161 2.39 43.79 7.70
CA GLU A 161 1.70 45.07 7.52
C GLU A 161 1.17 45.57 8.85
N THR A 162 0.97 46.88 8.92
CA THR A 162 0.43 47.53 10.12
C THR A 162 -1.02 47.93 9.88
N PHE A 163 -1.91 47.61 10.81
CA PHE A 163 -3.35 47.92 10.69
C PHE A 163 -3.86 48.71 11.89
N LYS A 164 -4.89 49.52 11.65
CA LYS A 164 -5.68 50.20 12.70
C LYS A 164 -6.67 49.22 13.30
N VAL A 165 -6.56 48.97 14.61
CA VAL A 165 -7.45 48.09 15.37
C VAL A 165 -8.53 48.93 16.07
N GLU A 166 -9.81 48.72 15.76
CA GLU A 166 -10.91 49.64 16.14
C GLU A 166 -11.10 49.86 17.66
N ARG A 167 -10.48 49.04 18.52
CA ARG A 167 -10.58 49.12 19.99
C ARG A 167 -9.29 49.53 20.71
N GLU A 168 -8.20 49.76 19.98
CA GLU A 168 -6.91 50.13 20.54
C GLU A 168 -6.41 51.43 19.89
N THR A 169 -5.79 52.31 20.67
CA THR A 169 -5.17 53.56 20.15
C THR A 169 -3.85 53.30 19.41
N SER A 170 -3.38 52.07 19.39
CA SER A 170 -2.14 51.62 18.74
C SER A 170 -2.40 50.97 17.38
N ASN A 171 -1.44 51.19 16.50
CA ASN A 171 -1.29 50.44 15.27
C ASN A 171 -0.55 49.13 15.57
N ASP A 172 -1.09 48.00 15.14
CA ASP A 172 -0.53 46.68 15.42
C ASP A 172 0.06 46.04 14.15
N VAL A 173 1.12 45.25 14.34
CA VAL A 173 1.77 44.50 13.26
C VAL A 173 1.09 43.14 13.07
N PHE A 174 0.66 42.89 11.84
CA PHE A 174 0.08 41.63 11.40
C PHE A 174 0.94 40.99 10.31
N GLY A 175 1.00 39.66 10.31
CA GLY A 175 1.65 38.86 9.29
C GLY A 175 0.62 38.28 8.32
N LEU A 176 0.91 38.36 7.03
CA LEU A 176 0.22 37.58 6.00
C LEU A 176 0.74 36.15 6.08
N ALA A 177 0.02 35.33 6.82
CA ALA A 177 0.40 33.99 7.19
C ALA A 177 -0.29 32.93 6.33
N GLN A 178 0.42 31.81 6.18
CA GLN A 178 -0.10 30.52 5.73
C GLN A 178 0.29 29.48 6.78
N ARG A 179 -0.54 28.46 6.98
CA ARG A 179 -0.21 27.37 7.91
C ARG A 179 0.90 26.50 7.32
N LEU A 180 1.85 26.10 8.15
CA LEU A 180 2.84 25.09 7.83
C LEU A 180 2.48 23.81 8.56
N LYS A 181 2.19 22.76 7.81
CA LYS A 181 1.96 21.42 8.35
C LYS A 181 2.71 20.41 7.49
N ASP A 182 3.51 19.55 8.13
CA ASP A 182 4.26 18.47 7.46
C ASP A 182 5.14 18.99 6.31
N GLY A 183 5.81 20.13 6.53
CA GLY A 183 6.64 20.79 5.51
C GLY A 183 5.85 21.45 4.36
N LYS A 184 4.52 21.33 4.33
CA LYS A 184 3.63 21.91 3.32
C LYS A 184 2.99 23.21 3.82
N VAL A 185 3.13 24.25 3.01
CA VAL A 185 2.48 25.54 3.23
C VAL A 185 1.06 25.50 2.65
N SER A 186 0.04 25.91 3.42
CA SER A 186 -1.36 25.96 2.97
C SER A 186 -1.57 27.00 1.87
N GLU A 187 -2.46 26.75 0.91
CA GLU A 187 -2.81 27.78 -0.10
C GLU A 187 -3.56 28.97 0.51
N GLU A 188 -4.37 28.71 1.55
CA GLU A 188 -5.16 29.74 2.23
C GLU A 188 -4.25 30.72 2.97
N LYS A 189 -4.40 32.00 2.64
CA LYS A 189 -3.67 33.14 3.23
C LYS A 189 -4.61 33.93 4.14
N PHE A 190 -4.08 34.41 5.25
CA PHE A 190 -4.83 35.20 6.21
C PHE A 190 -3.91 36.14 6.98
N TRP A 191 -4.48 37.20 7.55
CA TRP A 191 -3.75 38.07 8.46
C TRP A 191 -3.85 37.55 9.89
N VAL A 192 -2.74 37.57 10.63
CA VAL A 192 -2.66 37.17 12.04
C VAL A 192 -1.79 38.15 12.82
N SER A 193 -2.14 38.42 14.08
CA SER A 193 -1.35 39.29 14.94
C SER A 193 0.03 38.67 15.22
N LEU A 194 1.10 39.46 15.07
CA LEU A 194 2.47 39.07 15.40
C LEU A 194 2.94 39.60 16.75
N GLN A 195 2.02 40.03 17.62
CA GLN A 195 2.40 40.43 18.97
C GLN A 195 3.04 39.27 19.72
N ASP A 196 4.11 39.55 20.47
CA ASP A 196 4.87 38.55 21.22
C ASP A 196 3.99 37.73 22.19
N LYS A 197 2.90 38.29 22.72
CA LYS A 197 1.99 37.53 23.59
C LYS A 197 1.25 36.37 22.90
N PHE A 198 1.19 36.36 21.56
CA PHE A 198 0.44 35.36 20.79
C PHE A 198 1.32 34.38 20.03
N VAL A 199 2.42 34.86 19.47
CA VAL A 199 3.31 34.05 18.62
C VAL A 199 4.77 34.28 18.98
N GLU A 200 5.61 33.29 18.71
CA GLU A 200 7.07 33.38 18.79
C GLU A 200 7.69 33.10 17.42
N GLN A 201 8.78 33.79 17.07
CA GLN A 201 9.54 33.47 15.87
C GLN A 201 10.33 32.18 16.10
N THR A 202 10.30 31.26 15.13
CA THR A 202 11.06 30.00 15.19
C THR A 202 12.28 30.05 14.29
N ALA A 203 13.19 29.07 14.46
CA ALA A 203 14.25 28.83 13.49
C ALA A 203 13.68 28.67 12.06
N PRO A 204 14.45 28.99 11.01
CA PRO A 204 14.06 28.77 9.63
C PRO A 204 13.59 27.32 9.42
N ARG A 205 12.51 27.18 8.66
CA ARG A 205 11.98 25.87 8.24
C ARG A 205 12.29 25.67 6.76
N TYR A 206 11.91 24.52 6.21
CA TYR A 206 12.22 24.17 4.83
C TYR A 206 10.94 23.69 4.14
N HIS A 207 10.63 24.31 3.01
CA HIS A 207 9.48 23.94 2.20
C HIS A 207 9.67 22.53 1.64
N ARG A 208 8.64 21.69 1.74
CA ARG A 208 8.63 20.27 1.33
C ARG A 208 9.57 19.35 2.12
N MET A 209 10.22 19.82 3.18
CA MET A 209 11.08 18.94 3.99
C MET A 209 10.25 17.91 4.76
N PRO A 210 10.59 16.61 4.66
CA PRO A 210 9.91 15.56 5.43
C PRO A 210 10.02 15.76 6.94
N GLU A 211 9.09 15.15 7.69
CA GLU A 211 9.05 15.25 9.15
C GLU A 211 10.33 14.70 9.80
N TRP A 212 10.80 13.52 9.38
CA TRP A 212 12.02 12.92 9.92
C TRP A 212 13.25 13.83 9.72
N MET A 213 13.34 14.47 8.55
CA MET A 213 14.45 15.36 8.21
C MET A 213 14.36 16.68 8.97
N THR A 214 13.12 17.15 9.23
CA THR A 214 12.88 18.30 10.11
C THR A 214 13.38 18.03 11.53
N LYS A 215 13.09 16.85 12.09
CA LYS A 215 13.62 16.42 13.40
C LYS A 215 15.15 16.33 13.39
N ALA A 216 15.73 15.80 12.31
CA ALA A 216 17.18 15.73 12.15
C ALA A 216 17.84 17.12 12.10
N VAL A 217 17.23 18.09 11.39
CA VAL A 217 17.69 19.48 11.33
C VAL A 217 17.62 20.16 12.70
N GLU A 218 16.57 19.91 13.49
CA GLU A 218 16.41 20.47 14.84
C GLU A 218 17.51 19.98 15.80
N GLN A 219 18.06 18.78 15.58
CA GLN A 219 19.22 18.29 16.35
C GLN A 219 20.55 18.96 15.97
N GLY A 220 20.62 19.64 14.81
CA GLY A 220 21.79 20.41 14.38
C GLY A 220 23.05 19.59 14.08
N LYS A 221 22.94 18.27 13.93
CA LYS A 221 24.04 17.37 13.54
C LYS A 221 23.99 17.12 12.04
N TYR A 222 25.02 17.57 11.32
CA TYR A 222 25.14 17.43 9.87
C TYR A 222 26.39 16.62 9.51
N ASP A 223 26.35 15.98 8.35
CA ASP A 223 27.50 15.30 7.73
C ASP A 223 28.12 14.16 8.58
N THR A 224 27.35 13.62 9.51
CA THR A 224 27.71 12.51 10.41
C THR A 224 26.55 11.54 10.57
N VAL A 225 26.82 10.27 10.89
CA VAL A 225 25.74 9.32 11.23
C VAL A 225 25.18 9.67 12.60
N VAL A 226 23.87 9.72 12.67
CA VAL A 226 23.13 9.93 13.91
C VAL A 226 22.26 8.70 14.15
N ILE A 227 22.38 8.16 15.35
CA ILE A 227 21.43 7.20 15.92
C ILE A 227 20.52 8.01 16.84
N PRO A 228 19.20 8.03 16.61
CA PRO A 228 18.28 8.75 17.50
C PRO A 228 18.33 8.19 18.92
N GLU A 229 18.22 9.06 19.92
CA GLU A 229 18.02 8.63 21.31
C GLU A 229 16.66 7.92 21.50
N GLU A 230 15.63 8.40 20.81
CA GLU A 230 14.30 7.80 20.75
C GLU A 230 13.94 7.48 19.31
N THR A 231 13.63 6.21 19.03
CA THR A 231 13.11 5.82 17.72
C THR A 231 11.72 6.41 17.53
N PHE A 232 11.40 6.79 16.30
CA PHE A 232 10.08 7.28 15.94
C PHE A 232 9.58 6.57 14.69
N ALA A 233 8.26 6.38 14.64
CA ALA A 233 7.60 5.68 13.56
C ALA A 233 7.62 6.50 12.27
N ILE A 234 7.71 5.79 11.14
CA ILE A 234 7.46 6.28 9.80
C ILE A 234 6.62 5.22 9.07
N ASN A 235 5.57 5.66 8.38
CA ASN A 235 4.65 4.75 7.70
C ASN A 235 4.98 4.65 6.21
N ALA A 236 4.65 3.52 5.60
CA ALA A 236 4.62 3.40 4.16
C ALA A 236 3.73 4.51 3.56
N GLY A 237 4.24 5.20 2.54
CA GLY A 237 3.61 6.38 1.94
C GLY A 237 4.07 7.73 2.50
N ASP A 238 4.69 7.77 3.69
CA ASP A 238 5.25 9.01 4.24
C ASP A 238 6.43 9.51 3.39
N ALA A 239 6.58 10.82 3.29
CA ALA A 239 7.68 11.42 2.54
C ALA A 239 9.04 11.07 3.17
N ILE A 240 10.01 10.68 2.35
CA ILE A 240 11.39 10.39 2.79
C ILE A 240 12.41 11.41 2.28
N GLY A 241 12.10 12.15 1.21
CA GLY A 241 13.00 13.17 0.65
C GLY A 241 12.85 13.29 -0.86
N PHE A 242 13.81 13.95 -1.49
CA PHE A 242 13.88 14.16 -2.95
C PHE A 242 15.15 13.55 -3.52
N LEU A 243 15.20 13.37 -4.83
CA LEU A 243 16.38 12.90 -5.54
C LEU A 243 17.54 13.90 -5.38
N ALA A 244 18.74 13.42 -5.06
CA ALA A 244 19.93 14.27 -5.05
C ALA A 244 20.56 14.35 -6.45
N GLU A 245 21.18 15.48 -6.73
CA GLU A 245 22.14 15.63 -7.83
C GLU A 245 23.38 14.79 -7.53
N ASP A 246 23.81 14.00 -8.49
CA ASP A 246 25.01 13.16 -8.42
C ASP A 246 25.81 13.32 -9.72
N ASN A 247 27.04 13.80 -9.56
CA ASN A 247 27.98 14.01 -10.64
C ASN A 247 28.99 12.87 -10.66
N ALA A 248 29.11 12.19 -11.79
CA ALA A 248 30.05 11.10 -11.98
C ALA A 248 30.90 11.32 -13.25
N PRO A 249 32.11 10.74 -13.33
CA PRO A 249 32.84 10.65 -14.59
C PRO A 249 31.97 10.03 -15.70
N ASP A 250 31.94 10.63 -16.88
CA ASP A 250 31.20 10.10 -18.02
C ASP A 250 31.76 8.72 -18.42
N LYS A 251 30.85 7.73 -18.55
CA LYS A 251 31.22 6.33 -18.84
C LYS A 251 31.89 6.17 -20.22
N SER A 252 31.65 7.08 -21.15
CA SER A 252 32.13 7.05 -22.54
C SER A 252 33.32 7.98 -22.81
N ASP A 253 33.47 9.07 -22.05
CA ASP A 253 34.57 10.03 -22.17
C ASP A 253 35.04 10.52 -20.80
N SER A 254 36.12 9.92 -20.28
CA SER A 254 36.75 10.28 -19.00
C SER A 254 37.27 11.73 -18.89
N ASN A 255 37.07 12.60 -19.88
CA ASN A 255 37.31 14.04 -19.77
C ASN A 255 36.03 14.85 -19.52
N ARG A 256 34.88 14.18 -19.42
CA ARG A 256 33.55 14.75 -19.16
C ARG A 256 32.98 14.26 -17.83
N VAL A 257 31.96 14.97 -17.39
CA VAL A 257 31.19 14.68 -16.20
C VAL A 257 29.74 14.55 -16.62
N GLU A 258 29.11 13.47 -16.19
CA GLU A 258 27.68 13.26 -16.30
C GLU A 258 27.01 13.76 -15.02
N VAL A 259 25.83 14.38 -15.18
CA VAL A 259 25.03 14.89 -14.07
C VAL A 259 23.66 14.25 -14.15
N ASP A 260 23.30 13.51 -13.11
CA ASP A 260 21.97 12.92 -12.97
C ASP A 260 21.37 13.18 -11.59
N PHE A 261 20.10 12.81 -11.45
CA PHE A 261 19.38 12.90 -10.17
C PHE A 261 18.78 11.53 -9.86
N TYR A 262 19.25 10.90 -8.79
CA TYR A 262 18.73 9.61 -8.36
C TYR A 262 18.79 9.41 -6.84
N SER A 263 18.09 8.39 -6.37
CA SER A 263 18.20 7.85 -5.02
C SER A 263 18.40 6.34 -5.12
N HIS A 264 19.23 5.80 -4.23
CA HIS A 264 19.47 4.38 -4.11
C HIS A 264 18.64 3.82 -2.94
N ILE A 265 17.99 2.68 -3.18
CA ILE A 265 17.12 2.03 -2.19
C ILE A 265 17.54 0.58 -2.01
N GLU A 266 17.83 0.17 -0.77
CA GLU A 266 18.09 -1.22 -0.42
C GLU A 266 17.11 -1.74 0.63
N VAL A 267 16.85 -3.04 0.57
CA VAL A 267 16.26 -3.79 1.68
C VAL A 267 17.29 -4.80 2.14
N ILE A 268 17.67 -4.72 3.42
CA ILE A 268 18.72 -5.56 4.01
C ILE A 268 18.29 -6.19 5.35
N SER A 269 18.88 -7.31 5.73
CA SER A 269 18.62 -7.95 7.02
C SER A 269 19.86 -8.61 7.62
N VAL A 270 19.99 -8.46 8.94
CA VAL A 270 20.97 -9.19 9.77
C VAL A 270 20.32 -10.37 10.52
N ASP A 271 19.05 -10.65 10.24
CA ASP A 271 18.26 -11.68 10.93
C ASP A 271 18.75 -13.08 10.55
N THR A 272 19.11 -13.87 11.56
CA THR A 272 19.59 -15.24 11.36
C THR A 272 18.47 -16.21 11.02
N ASN A 273 17.20 -15.85 11.26
CA ASN A 273 16.04 -16.66 10.92
C ASN A 273 15.65 -16.55 9.43
N MET A 274 16.30 -15.73 8.62
CA MET A 274 15.89 -15.47 7.23
C MET A 274 15.59 -16.75 6.41
N PRO A 275 16.45 -17.80 6.37
CA PRO A 275 16.10 -19.03 5.65
C PRO A 275 14.87 -19.77 6.21
N GLY A 276 14.68 -19.72 7.53
CA GLY A 276 13.49 -20.24 8.21
C GLY A 276 12.23 -19.45 7.85
N PHE A 277 12.35 -18.13 7.77
CA PHE A 277 11.28 -17.24 7.33
C PHE A 277 10.77 -17.59 5.92
N LEU A 278 11.67 -17.82 4.96
CA LEU A 278 11.28 -18.16 3.58
C LEU A 278 10.56 -19.52 3.46
N SER A 279 10.96 -20.49 4.28
CA SER A 279 10.45 -21.86 4.20
C SER A 279 9.13 -22.08 4.94
N ASN A 280 8.72 -21.13 5.79
CA ASN A 280 7.48 -21.17 6.58
C ASN A 280 7.27 -22.51 7.33
N PRO A 281 8.22 -22.92 8.21
CA PRO A 281 8.16 -24.21 8.90
C PRO A 281 6.94 -24.34 9.82
N LYS A 282 6.36 -23.21 10.25
CA LYS A 282 5.14 -23.16 11.07
C LYS A 282 3.85 -23.30 10.25
N GLY A 283 3.94 -23.35 8.92
CA GLY A 283 2.79 -23.57 8.04
C GLY A 283 1.75 -22.46 8.10
N ILE A 284 2.17 -21.20 8.26
CA ILE A 284 1.29 -20.04 8.37
C ILE A 284 0.48 -19.89 7.07
N LYS A 285 -0.85 -19.83 7.20
CA LYS A 285 -1.79 -19.77 6.07
C LYS A 285 -2.52 -18.44 5.91
N THR A 286 -2.25 -17.47 6.78
CA THR A 286 -2.85 -16.13 6.69
C THR A 286 -2.25 -15.33 5.53
N GLY A 287 -2.99 -14.33 5.02
CA GLY A 287 -2.55 -13.49 3.91
C GLY A 287 -3.01 -14.01 2.56
N ARG A 288 -2.26 -13.69 1.49
CA ARG A 288 -2.58 -14.14 0.13
C ARG A 288 -2.43 -15.67 0.03
N ALA A 289 -3.30 -16.30 -0.76
CA ALA A 289 -3.19 -17.70 -1.12
C ALA A 289 -2.88 -17.84 -2.60
N PHE A 290 -2.22 -18.94 -2.96
CA PHE A 290 -1.84 -19.24 -4.33
C PHE A 290 -2.10 -20.71 -4.63
N VAL A 291 -2.38 -21.04 -5.89
CA VAL A 291 -2.40 -22.42 -6.36
C VAL A 291 -1.18 -22.65 -7.25
N LYS A 292 -0.40 -23.67 -6.92
CA LYS A 292 0.70 -24.15 -7.75
C LYS A 292 0.24 -25.41 -8.49
N ILE A 293 0.28 -25.35 -9.81
CA ILE A 293 -0.20 -26.44 -10.65
C ILE A 293 0.83 -27.57 -10.67
N LYS A 294 0.42 -28.81 -10.36
CA LYS A 294 1.30 -29.98 -10.44
C LYS A 294 1.55 -30.34 -11.91
N GLU A 295 2.74 -30.84 -12.21
CA GLU A 295 3.12 -31.31 -13.54
C GLU A 295 2.46 -32.65 -13.89
N GLY A 296 2.16 -32.87 -15.18
CA GLY A 296 1.65 -34.13 -15.69
C GLY A 296 0.22 -34.45 -15.26
N LYS A 297 -0.62 -33.43 -15.05
CA LYS A 297 -2.01 -33.56 -14.62
C LYS A 297 -2.99 -33.25 -15.76
N PRO A 298 -4.13 -33.97 -15.87
CA PRO A 298 -5.10 -33.73 -16.94
C PRO A 298 -5.73 -32.35 -16.84
N LEU A 299 -5.95 -31.72 -17.99
CA LEU A 299 -6.76 -30.50 -18.11
C LEU A 299 -8.20 -30.86 -18.48
N TYR A 300 -9.12 -29.97 -18.10
CA TYR A 300 -10.55 -30.19 -18.29
C TYR A 300 -11.20 -28.96 -18.92
N GLN A 301 -12.22 -29.21 -19.75
CA GLN A 301 -13.11 -28.18 -20.27
C GLN A 301 -14.43 -28.18 -19.50
N ARG A 302 -14.92 -26.98 -19.20
CA ARG A 302 -16.21 -26.77 -18.56
C ARG A 302 -17.32 -26.74 -19.61
N SER A 303 -18.43 -27.41 -19.34
CA SER A 303 -19.67 -27.25 -20.10
C SER A 303 -20.88 -27.18 -19.15
N GLY A 304 -21.96 -26.52 -19.59
CA GLY A 304 -23.16 -26.30 -18.78
C GLY A 304 -23.01 -25.23 -17.68
N GLU A 305 -24.13 -24.89 -17.03
CA GLU A 305 -24.22 -23.84 -16.02
C GLU A 305 -24.98 -24.32 -14.77
N GLY A 306 -24.63 -23.78 -13.60
CA GLY A 306 -25.27 -24.11 -12.34
C GLY A 306 -25.19 -25.60 -12.01
N ALA A 307 -26.33 -26.21 -11.69
CA ALA A 307 -26.41 -27.63 -11.33
C ALA A 307 -26.01 -28.60 -12.47
N GLU A 308 -26.07 -28.13 -13.73
CA GLU A 308 -25.72 -28.94 -14.92
C GLU A 308 -24.24 -28.78 -15.33
N THR A 309 -23.42 -28.09 -14.53
CA THR A 309 -22.01 -27.92 -14.85
C THR A 309 -21.27 -29.25 -14.81
N THR A 310 -20.58 -29.58 -15.90
CA THR A 310 -19.75 -30.78 -16.04
C THR A 310 -18.36 -30.42 -16.54
N PHE A 311 -17.39 -31.26 -16.17
CA PHE A 311 -16.01 -31.13 -16.60
C PHE A 311 -15.58 -32.37 -17.37
N THR A 312 -15.17 -32.18 -18.62
CA THR A 312 -14.68 -33.26 -19.48
C THR A 312 -13.17 -33.17 -19.64
N PRO A 313 -12.44 -34.29 -19.49
CA PRO A 313 -10.99 -34.27 -19.68
C PRO A 313 -10.66 -33.93 -21.14
N THR A 314 -9.65 -33.09 -21.34
CA THR A 314 -9.06 -32.86 -22.65
C THR A 314 -7.95 -33.87 -22.92
N ASN A 315 -7.39 -33.86 -24.14
CA ASN A 315 -6.17 -34.61 -24.45
C ASN A 315 -4.90 -33.90 -23.93
N ASP A 316 -5.05 -32.76 -23.27
CA ASP A 316 -3.94 -31.93 -22.80
C ASP A 316 -3.62 -32.23 -21.34
N MET A 317 -2.34 -32.07 -21.01
CA MET A 317 -1.80 -32.28 -19.67
C MET A 317 -1.03 -31.02 -19.26
N THR A 318 -0.89 -30.78 -17.96
CA THR A 318 -0.02 -29.72 -17.44
C THR A 318 1.43 -30.03 -17.80
N LYS A 319 1.95 -29.31 -18.80
CA LYS A 319 3.32 -29.36 -19.31
C LYS A 319 3.77 -27.94 -19.66
N GLY A 320 5.07 -27.71 -19.84
CA GLY A 320 5.61 -26.40 -20.19
C GLY A 320 5.17 -25.32 -19.18
N MET A 321 4.62 -24.20 -19.66
CA MET A 321 4.15 -23.11 -18.81
C MET A 321 3.09 -23.47 -17.78
N ASN A 322 2.27 -24.50 -18.02
CA ASN A 322 1.20 -24.85 -17.08
C ASN A 322 1.70 -25.69 -15.90
N ALA A 323 2.86 -26.35 -16.05
CA ALA A 323 3.46 -27.15 -15.00
C ALA A 323 4.26 -26.28 -14.02
N GLY A 324 3.94 -26.36 -12.72
CA GLY A 324 4.61 -25.58 -11.68
C GLY A 324 4.21 -24.11 -11.64
N ARG A 325 3.33 -23.66 -12.53
CA ARG A 325 2.80 -22.29 -12.56
C ARG A 325 2.06 -21.98 -11.27
N ILE A 326 2.31 -20.78 -10.75
CA ILE A 326 1.71 -20.28 -9.52
C ILE A 326 0.72 -19.19 -9.90
N LEU A 327 -0.53 -19.34 -9.46
CA LEU A 327 -1.61 -18.39 -9.70
C LEU A 327 -2.14 -17.87 -8.36
N PRO A 328 -2.38 -16.56 -8.21
CA PRO A 328 -3.14 -16.03 -7.08
C PRO A 328 -4.49 -16.72 -6.97
N ARG A 329 -4.86 -17.17 -5.77
CA ARG A 329 -6.05 -17.97 -5.52
C ARG A 329 -7.35 -17.22 -5.80
N ASP A 330 -7.33 -15.90 -5.64
CA ASP A 330 -8.44 -14.98 -5.95
C ASP A 330 -8.64 -14.76 -7.46
N LYS A 331 -7.66 -15.15 -8.28
CA LYS A 331 -7.75 -15.15 -9.75
C LYS A 331 -8.10 -16.53 -10.31
N THR A 332 -8.24 -17.54 -9.46
CA THR A 332 -8.68 -18.89 -9.88
C THR A 332 -10.11 -19.12 -9.45
N ASN A 333 -11.03 -18.98 -10.41
CA ASN A 333 -12.44 -19.26 -10.17
C ASN A 333 -12.60 -20.70 -9.68
N GLN A 334 -13.41 -20.87 -8.64
CA GLN A 334 -13.68 -22.17 -8.02
C GLN A 334 -15.11 -22.59 -8.33
N ILE A 335 -15.29 -23.85 -8.75
CA ILE A 335 -16.60 -24.45 -8.92
C ILE A 335 -16.61 -25.82 -8.26
N GLU A 336 -17.67 -26.11 -7.50
CA GLU A 336 -17.96 -27.47 -7.08
C GLU A 336 -18.90 -28.13 -8.08
N ALA A 337 -18.45 -29.24 -8.66
CA ALA A 337 -19.24 -30.04 -9.59
C ALA A 337 -18.75 -31.48 -9.56
N GLN A 338 -19.66 -32.43 -9.75
CA GLN A 338 -19.34 -33.87 -9.82
C GLN A 338 -18.55 -34.37 -8.59
N GLY A 339 -18.83 -33.81 -7.40
CA GLY A 339 -18.19 -34.20 -6.14
C GLY A 339 -16.73 -33.79 -6.01
N THR A 340 -16.25 -32.85 -6.84
CA THR A 340 -14.87 -32.34 -6.83
C THR A 340 -14.88 -30.82 -6.92
N THR A 341 -13.86 -30.18 -6.33
CA THR A 341 -13.59 -28.76 -6.53
C THR A 341 -12.69 -28.56 -7.74
N TRP A 342 -13.09 -27.64 -8.62
CA TRP A 342 -12.41 -27.31 -9.86
C TRP A 342 -11.86 -25.88 -9.79
N PHE A 343 -10.63 -25.71 -10.24
CA PHE A 343 -9.98 -24.40 -10.38
C PHE A 343 -9.79 -24.05 -11.84
N GLN A 344 -10.23 -22.84 -12.21
CA GLN A 344 -9.93 -22.27 -13.49
C GLN A 344 -8.48 -21.76 -13.50
N ILE A 345 -7.69 -22.19 -14.48
CA ILE A 345 -6.27 -21.83 -14.59
C ILE A 345 -5.95 -20.99 -15.84
N THR A 346 -6.83 -21.03 -16.84
CA THR A 346 -6.87 -20.16 -18.02
C THR A 346 -8.33 -19.88 -18.38
N ALA A 347 -8.60 -19.06 -19.40
CA ALA A 347 -9.97 -18.79 -19.84
C ALA A 347 -10.77 -20.09 -20.11
N ASP A 348 -10.13 -21.10 -20.71
CA ASP A 348 -10.82 -22.29 -21.20
C ASP A 348 -10.41 -23.60 -20.50
N SER A 349 -9.46 -23.56 -19.55
CA SER A 349 -8.90 -24.76 -18.91
C SER A 349 -9.10 -24.78 -17.41
N TRP A 350 -9.50 -25.96 -16.93
CA TRP A 350 -9.75 -26.25 -15.53
C TRP A 350 -8.92 -27.42 -15.05
N ILE A 351 -8.63 -27.43 -13.75
CA ILE A 351 -7.91 -28.50 -13.07
C ILE A 351 -8.61 -28.85 -11.77
N LYS A 352 -8.46 -30.09 -11.31
CA LYS A 352 -8.98 -30.51 -10.02
C LYS A 352 -8.18 -29.91 -8.87
N CYS A 353 -8.82 -29.70 -7.73
CA CYS A 353 -8.15 -29.24 -6.52
C CYS A 353 -7.06 -30.20 -6.02
N GLU A 354 -7.22 -31.51 -6.20
CA GLU A 354 -6.21 -32.52 -5.81
C GLU A 354 -4.91 -32.42 -6.63
N ASP A 355 -4.99 -31.81 -7.81
CA ASP A 355 -3.92 -31.69 -8.78
C ASP A 355 -3.19 -30.34 -8.70
N VAL A 356 -3.47 -29.54 -7.66
CA VAL A 356 -2.72 -28.34 -7.30
C VAL A 356 -2.18 -28.44 -5.87
N ASP A 357 -1.16 -27.64 -5.56
CA ASP A 357 -0.73 -27.36 -4.19
C ASP A 357 -1.23 -25.96 -3.79
N GLU A 358 -1.93 -25.87 -2.67
CA GLU A 358 -2.30 -24.58 -2.08
C GLU A 358 -1.16 -24.02 -1.23
N LEU A 359 -0.63 -22.89 -1.70
CA LEU A 359 0.48 -22.19 -1.07
C LEU A 359 -0.04 -20.94 -0.35
N SER A 360 0.58 -20.66 0.79
CA SER A 360 0.44 -19.40 1.49
C SER A 360 1.41 -18.37 0.95
N GLN A 361 1.09 -17.08 1.09
CA GLN A 361 2.00 -15.96 0.91
C GLN A 361 3.33 -16.14 1.65
N HIS A 362 3.29 -16.80 2.80
CA HIS A 362 4.46 -17.04 3.63
C HIS A 362 5.33 -18.18 3.11
N ASP A 363 4.83 -19.04 2.21
CA ASP A 363 5.59 -20.13 1.60
C ASP A 363 6.58 -19.61 0.52
N LEU A 364 7.34 -18.56 0.82
CA LEU A 364 8.17 -17.80 -0.14
C LEU A 364 9.14 -18.68 -0.91
N SER A 365 9.76 -19.68 -0.29
CA SER A 365 10.62 -20.65 -1.00
C SER A 365 9.85 -21.43 -2.07
N LYS A 366 8.59 -21.79 -1.81
CA LYS A 366 7.72 -22.46 -2.80
C LYS A 366 7.20 -21.50 -3.86
N LEU A 367 7.12 -20.20 -3.53
CA LEU A 367 6.83 -19.10 -4.44
C LEU A 367 8.05 -18.66 -5.27
N GLY A 368 9.21 -19.31 -5.11
CA GLY A 368 10.40 -19.11 -5.95
C GLY A 368 11.47 -18.21 -5.35
N PHE A 369 11.33 -17.74 -4.10
CA PHE A 369 12.41 -17.04 -3.41
C PHE A 369 13.53 -18.01 -3.02
N THR A 370 14.76 -17.66 -3.38
CA THR A 370 15.93 -18.52 -3.17
C THR A 370 17.01 -17.77 -2.39
N ALA A 371 17.44 -18.36 -1.27
CA ALA A 371 18.52 -17.84 -0.47
C ALA A 371 19.88 -18.36 -0.98
N LEU A 372 20.85 -17.46 -1.17
CA LEU A 372 22.23 -17.78 -1.52
C LEU A 372 23.19 -17.08 -0.56
N GLU A 373 24.26 -17.74 -0.14
CA GLU A 373 25.29 -17.13 0.71
C GLU A 373 26.63 -17.14 -0.03
N GLU A 374 27.20 -15.97 -0.28
CA GLU A 374 28.59 -15.86 -0.69
C GLU A 374 29.48 -15.81 0.57
N ALA A 375 30.63 -16.49 0.50
CA ALA A 375 31.60 -16.45 1.59
C ALA A 375 32.16 -15.03 1.74
N SER A 376 32.26 -14.56 3.00
CA SER A 376 32.83 -13.24 3.30
C SER A 376 34.25 -13.10 2.78
N THR A 377 34.62 -11.91 2.35
CA THR A 377 35.96 -11.57 1.83
C THR A 377 36.55 -10.35 2.52
N ASP A 378 37.87 -10.32 2.64
CA ASP A 378 38.61 -9.16 3.12
C ASP A 378 38.88 -8.12 2.02
N ASP A 379 38.57 -8.44 0.76
CA ASP A 379 38.72 -7.57 -0.42
C ASP A 379 37.37 -7.50 -1.18
N PHE A 380 36.61 -6.44 -0.94
CA PHE A 380 35.30 -6.23 -1.58
C PHE A 380 35.43 -6.10 -3.11
N GLY A 381 36.57 -5.60 -3.61
CA GLY A 381 36.87 -5.52 -5.04
C GLY A 381 36.97 -6.88 -5.73
N SER A 382 37.01 -7.98 -4.97
CA SER A 382 37.11 -9.37 -5.44
C SER A 382 35.82 -10.19 -5.28
N LEU A 383 34.69 -9.56 -4.93
CA LEU A 383 33.38 -10.20 -4.87
C LEU A 383 32.85 -10.56 -6.26
N LEU A 384 31.80 -11.41 -6.32
CA LEU A 384 31.30 -12.05 -7.55
C LEU A 384 32.30 -13.05 -8.14
N LYS A 385 32.83 -13.96 -7.31
CA LYS A 385 33.76 -15.00 -7.79
C LYS A 385 33.10 -15.92 -8.81
N GLU A 386 33.89 -16.44 -9.75
CA GLU A 386 33.41 -17.28 -10.86
C GLU A 386 32.52 -18.43 -10.40
N ASN A 387 32.94 -19.17 -9.37
CA ASN A 387 32.20 -20.33 -8.87
C ASN A 387 30.82 -19.96 -8.31
N PHE A 388 30.71 -18.77 -7.72
CA PHE A 388 29.42 -18.29 -7.21
C PHE A 388 28.49 -17.90 -8.37
N LEU A 389 29.02 -17.17 -9.35
CA LEU A 389 28.30 -16.79 -10.55
C LEU A 389 27.86 -18.00 -11.38
N LYS A 390 28.73 -19.00 -11.57
CA LYS A 390 28.37 -20.28 -12.18
C LYS A 390 27.18 -20.91 -11.46
N GLY A 391 27.21 -20.92 -10.12
CA GLY A 391 26.09 -21.41 -9.31
C GLY A 391 24.78 -20.69 -9.61
N ILE A 392 24.80 -19.35 -9.76
CA ILE A 392 23.62 -18.57 -10.15
C ILE A 392 23.15 -18.94 -11.56
N PHE A 393 24.05 -19.02 -12.55
CA PHE A 393 23.66 -19.34 -13.93
C PHE A 393 23.20 -20.78 -14.10
N ASP A 394 23.83 -21.73 -13.41
CA ASP A 394 23.38 -23.11 -13.37
C ASP A 394 21.98 -23.18 -12.78
N TRP A 395 21.73 -22.48 -11.67
CA TRP A 395 20.41 -22.38 -11.06
C TRP A 395 19.37 -21.74 -12.01
N VAL A 396 19.71 -20.61 -12.64
CA VAL A 396 18.83 -19.96 -13.64
C VAL A 396 18.54 -20.92 -14.80
N SER A 397 19.56 -21.59 -15.34
CA SER A 397 19.42 -22.51 -16.47
C SER A 397 18.48 -23.69 -16.17
N GLN A 398 18.43 -24.13 -14.91
CA GLN A 398 17.54 -25.21 -14.43
C GLN A 398 16.13 -24.69 -14.09
N SER A 399 16.01 -23.41 -13.75
CA SER A 399 14.77 -22.78 -13.28
C SER A 399 13.98 -22.05 -14.38
N ILE A 400 14.56 -21.89 -15.57
CA ILE A 400 13.89 -21.25 -16.72
C ILE A 400 12.63 -21.98 -17.14
N ARG A 401 11.63 -21.17 -17.50
CA ARG A 401 10.38 -21.56 -18.13
C ARG A 401 10.10 -20.58 -19.29
N GLY A 402 9.66 -21.10 -20.42
CA GLY A 402 9.25 -20.38 -21.63
C GLY A 402 7.86 -20.84 -22.10
N ASP A 403 7.30 -20.17 -23.11
CA ASP A 403 5.92 -20.41 -23.56
C ASP A 403 5.76 -21.77 -24.22
N THR A 404 6.85 -22.25 -24.82
CA THR A 404 6.97 -23.56 -25.45
C THR A 404 8.13 -24.37 -24.87
N GLU A 405 8.09 -25.70 -25.04
CA GLU A 405 9.23 -26.57 -24.67
C GLU A 405 10.51 -26.17 -25.42
N PHE A 406 10.36 -25.70 -26.67
CA PHE A 406 11.47 -25.17 -27.47
C PHE A 406 12.08 -23.91 -26.83
N GLU A 407 11.27 -22.96 -26.38
CA GLU A 407 11.75 -21.75 -25.69
C GLU A 407 12.41 -22.07 -24.34
N CYS A 408 11.84 -23.01 -23.56
CA CYS A 408 12.47 -23.52 -22.35
C CYS A 408 13.88 -24.07 -22.63
N GLN A 409 14.00 -24.92 -23.66
CA GLN A 409 15.28 -25.53 -24.05
C GLN A 409 16.26 -24.47 -24.55
N GLN A 410 15.81 -23.55 -25.41
CA GLN A 410 16.64 -22.47 -25.96
C GLN A 410 17.14 -21.52 -24.85
N GLY A 411 16.27 -21.16 -23.91
CA GLY A 411 16.62 -20.38 -22.72
C GLY A 411 17.65 -21.12 -21.87
N SER A 412 17.36 -22.36 -21.46
CA SER A 412 18.28 -23.17 -20.65
C SER A 412 19.66 -23.32 -21.30
N GLU A 413 19.72 -23.63 -22.60
CA GLU A 413 20.97 -23.75 -23.35
C GLU A 413 21.72 -22.42 -23.49
N THR A 414 21.01 -21.29 -23.55
CA THR A 414 21.63 -19.96 -23.54
C THR A 414 22.44 -19.77 -22.27
N TYR A 415 21.86 -19.96 -21.07
CA TYR A 415 22.59 -19.76 -19.82
C TYR A 415 23.66 -20.83 -19.56
N LYS A 416 23.45 -22.09 -19.97
CA LYS A 416 24.53 -23.11 -19.94
C LYS A 416 25.74 -22.72 -20.80
N LYS A 417 25.52 -22.09 -21.95
CA LYS A 417 26.60 -21.54 -22.78
C LYS A 417 27.29 -20.36 -22.09
N LEU A 418 26.57 -19.55 -21.31
CA LEU A 418 27.16 -18.46 -20.53
C LEU A 418 28.09 -18.99 -19.43
N VAL A 419 27.69 -20.05 -18.72
CA VAL A 419 28.55 -20.72 -17.72
C VAL A 419 29.92 -21.10 -18.33
N LYS A 420 29.93 -21.65 -19.54
CA LYS A 420 31.18 -22.02 -20.25
C LYS A 420 32.02 -20.82 -20.68
N VAL A 421 31.42 -19.64 -20.81
CA VAL A 421 32.11 -18.41 -21.22
C VAL A 421 32.74 -17.70 -20.03
N ILE A 422 32.18 -17.87 -18.83
CA ILE A 422 32.68 -17.32 -17.56
C ILE A 422 33.87 -18.13 -17.01
N ASP A 423 34.22 -19.26 -17.66
CA ASP A 423 35.19 -20.23 -17.16
C ASP A 423 36.13 -20.73 -18.26
N GLN A 424 36.62 -19.81 -19.09
CA GLN A 424 37.46 -20.20 -20.22
C GLN A 424 38.85 -20.64 -19.75
N ASN A 425 39.34 -20.07 -18.64
CA ASN A 425 40.68 -20.33 -18.13
C ASN A 425 40.73 -21.29 -16.92
N ASN A 426 39.59 -21.60 -16.29
CA ASN A 426 39.46 -22.42 -15.07
C ASN A 426 40.33 -21.95 -13.88
N ASP A 427 40.65 -20.66 -13.76
CA ASP A 427 41.53 -20.15 -12.71
C ASP A 427 40.78 -19.74 -11.43
N GLY A 428 39.43 -19.73 -11.47
CA GLY A 428 38.56 -19.38 -10.36
C GLY A 428 38.38 -17.88 -10.13
N ASN A 429 38.96 -17.04 -11.00
CA ASN A 429 38.91 -15.58 -10.97
C ASN A 429 38.52 -15.02 -12.35
N LEU A 430 37.51 -14.16 -12.38
CA LEU A 430 37.08 -13.52 -13.62
C LEU A 430 38.23 -12.73 -14.27
N SER A 431 38.78 -13.23 -15.38
CA SER A 431 39.73 -12.45 -16.17
C SER A 431 39.03 -11.27 -16.85
N GLN A 432 39.78 -10.26 -17.29
CA GLN A 432 39.21 -9.13 -18.03
C GLN A 432 38.43 -9.56 -19.29
N TYR A 433 38.79 -10.70 -19.91
CA TYR A 433 38.13 -11.24 -21.11
C TYR A 433 36.84 -12.01 -20.78
N GLU A 434 36.87 -12.90 -19.78
CA GLU A 434 35.66 -13.55 -19.25
C GLU A 434 34.67 -12.51 -18.75
N LEU A 435 35.19 -11.45 -18.15
CA LEU A 435 34.41 -10.40 -17.56
C LEU A 435 33.80 -9.44 -18.60
N ALA A 436 34.46 -9.17 -19.73
CA ALA A 436 33.84 -8.45 -20.86
C ALA A 436 32.77 -9.31 -21.57
N ALA A 437 32.97 -10.63 -21.63
CA ALA A 437 31.98 -11.56 -22.16
C ALA A 437 30.79 -11.76 -21.20
N PHE A 438 31.05 -11.66 -19.89
CA PHE A 438 30.07 -11.59 -18.81
C PHE A 438 29.22 -10.32 -18.95
N GLU A 439 29.82 -9.12 -19.01
CA GLU A 439 29.12 -7.83 -19.11
C GLU A 439 28.08 -7.81 -20.25
N ARG A 440 28.48 -8.24 -21.45
CA ARG A 440 27.58 -8.19 -22.61
C ARG A 440 26.44 -9.20 -22.52
N ARG A 441 26.65 -10.38 -21.94
CA ARG A 441 25.68 -11.49 -22.07
C ARG A 441 24.82 -11.72 -20.85
N ILE A 442 25.31 -11.34 -19.67
CA ILE A 442 24.62 -11.52 -18.40
C ILE A 442 23.76 -10.34 -18.06
N PHE A 443 24.27 -9.13 -18.26
CA PHE A 443 23.47 -7.93 -18.05
C PHE A 443 22.29 -7.92 -19.03
N GLU A 444 22.56 -8.14 -20.33
CA GLU A 444 21.51 -8.27 -21.35
C GLU A 444 20.63 -9.51 -21.13
N GLY A 445 21.18 -10.66 -20.69
CA GLY A 445 20.43 -11.91 -20.56
C GLY A 445 19.62 -12.08 -19.27
N LEU A 446 20.11 -11.61 -18.11
CA LEU A 446 19.33 -11.65 -16.85
C LEU A 446 18.21 -10.61 -16.85
N HIS A 447 18.35 -9.56 -17.65
CA HIS A 447 17.39 -8.46 -17.75
C HIS A 447 16.70 -8.40 -19.12
N SER A 448 16.97 -9.33 -20.04
CA SER A 448 16.19 -9.45 -21.27
C SER A 448 14.74 -9.74 -20.90
N GLY A 449 13.80 -9.21 -21.67
CA GLY A 449 12.39 -9.56 -21.53
C GLY A 449 12.05 -10.98 -21.98
N GLU A 450 13.05 -11.81 -22.28
CA GLU A 450 12.88 -13.18 -22.79
C GLU A 450 12.80 -14.17 -21.61
N ASN A 451 11.76 -15.01 -21.59
CA ASN A 451 11.47 -15.98 -20.53
C ASN A 451 11.24 -15.36 -19.12
N ASN A 452 11.19 -16.21 -18.10
CA ASN A 452 10.98 -15.79 -16.70
C ASN A 452 12.27 -15.41 -15.94
N ALA A 453 13.42 -15.28 -16.60
CA ALA A 453 14.70 -15.02 -15.94
C ALA A 453 14.73 -13.74 -15.09
N PRO A 454 14.16 -12.60 -15.53
CA PRO A 454 14.10 -11.41 -14.69
C PRO A 454 13.32 -11.63 -13.38
N GLU A 455 12.26 -12.46 -13.39
CA GLU A 455 11.51 -12.79 -12.17
C GLU A 455 12.35 -13.64 -11.22
N LEU A 456 13.06 -14.64 -11.75
CA LEU A 456 13.96 -15.50 -10.98
C LEU A 456 15.04 -14.68 -10.26
N VAL A 457 15.68 -13.74 -10.96
CA VAL A 457 16.75 -12.90 -10.39
C VAL A 457 16.23 -11.97 -9.30
N ARG A 458 15.04 -11.36 -9.47
CA ARG A 458 14.42 -10.51 -8.44
C ARG A 458 14.01 -11.27 -7.19
N ARG A 459 13.85 -12.59 -7.28
CA ARG A 459 13.54 -13.47 -6.13
C ARG A 459 14.77 -14.12 -5.50
N LEU A 460 15.97 -13.81 -5.96
CA LEU A 460 17.19 -14.14 -5.23
C LEU A 460 17.28 -13.26 -3.98
N ILE A 461 17.69 -13.88 -2.86
CA ILE A 461 18.04 -13.22 -1.61
C ILE A 461 19.47 -13.63 -1.31
N VAL A 462 20.41 -12.69 -1.42
CA VAL A 462 21.83 -13.01 -1.40
C VAL A 462 22.48 -12.42 -0.16
N LYS A 463 23.25 -13.24 0.56
CA LYS A 463 24.09 -12.80 1.66
C LYS A 463 25.49 -12.52 1.14
N HIS A 464 25.94 -11.29 1.25
CA HIS A 464 27.29 -10.88 0.88
C HIS A 464 27.74 -9.70 1.75
N ASP A 465 29.04 -9.38 1.71
CA ASP A 465 29.56 -8.17 2.34
C ASP A 465 28.91 -6.93 1.70
N SER A 466 28.65 -5.87 2.46
CA SER A 466 27.98 -4.66 1.94
C SER A 466 28.97 -3.58 1.54
N GLU A 467 28.70 -2.89 0.43
CA GLU A 467 29.52 -1.77 -0.03
C GLU A 467 29.49 -0.56 0.92
N TRP A 468 28.51 -0.51 1.82
CA TRP A 468 28.35 0.59 2.77
C TRP A 468 29.21 0.42 4.05
N PHE A 469 30.00 -0.66 4.13
CA PHE A 469 30.90 -0.95 5.24
C PHE A 469 32.36 -0.57 4.95
N GLY A 470 32.95 0.20 5.86
CA GLY A 470 34.35 0.62 5.82
C GLY A 470 34.61 1.83 4.91
N ASP A 471 35.45 2.74 5.38
CA ASP A 471 35.92 3.90 4.63
C ASP A 471 37.04 3.52 3.64
N SER A 472 37.59 4.49 2.91
CA SER A 472 38.67 4.25 1.95
C SER A 472 39.95 3.68 2.56
N LYS A 473 40.13 3.76 3.88
CA LYS A 473 41.29 3.23 4.62
C LYS A 473 41.07 1.79 5.07
N HIS A 474 39.83 1.32 5.08
CA HIS A 474 39.50 -0.05 5.44
C HIS A 474 40.11 -1.04 4.44
N LYS A 475 40.62 -2.18 4.94
CA LYS A 475 41.27 -3.22 4.12
C LYS A 475 40.39 -3.71 2.96
N HIS A 476 39.06 -3.71 3.15
CA HIS A 476 38.05 -4.06 2.14
C HIS A 476 38.23 -3.34 0.81
N TRP A 477 38.69 -2.08 0.85
CA TRP A 477 38.74 -1.21 -0.33
C TRP A 477 40.15 -0.99 -0.86
N GLN A 478 41.18 -1.42 -0.14
CA GLN A 478 42.57 -1.08 -0.48
C GLN A 478 42.99 -1.65 -1.84
N SER A 479 42.58 -2.87 -2.18
CA SER A 479 42.87 -3.50 -3.47
C SER A 479 42.33 -2.68 -4.65
N PHE A 480 41.09 -2.19 -4.52
CA PHE A 480 40.42 -1.38 -5.53
C PHE A 480 40.95 0.06 -5.58
N LEU A 481 41.09 0.72 -4.43
CA LEU A 481 41.43 2.15 -4.33
C LEU A 481 42.93 2.48 -4.45
N ASN A 482 43.80 1.46 -4.40
CA ASN A 482 45.24 1.61 -4.68
C ASN A 482 45.61 1.21 -6.11
N ASN A 483 44.62 0.97 -6.98
CA ASN A 483 44.87 0.68 -8.37
C ASN A 483 45.22 1.97 -9.14
N ASP A 484 46.44 2.05 -9.67
CA ASP A 484 46.96 3.19 -10.41
C ASP A 484 46.44 3.29 -11.87
N SER A 485 45.52 2.42 -12.28
CA SER A 485 44.96 2.41 -13.65
C SER A 485 44.15 3.66 -13.99
N TYR A 486 43.61 4.37 -12.97
CA TYR A 486 42.75 5.55 -13.17
C TYR A 486 43.11 6.70 -12.22
N PRO A 487 44.30 7.31 -12.34
CA PRO A 487 44.84 8.24 -11.35
C PRO A 487 43.99 9.50 -11.17
N LYS A 488 43.28 9.96 -12.22
CA LYS A 488 42.35 11.09 -12.15
C LYS A 488 41.11 10.82 -11.28
N MET A 489 40.69 9.56 -11.20
CA MET A 489 39.44 9.13 -10.55
C MET A 489 39.65 8.76 -9.07
N MET A 490 40.85 8.34 -8.69
CA MET A 490 41.13 7.85 -7.33
C MET A 490 40.87 8.89 -6.22
N PRO A 491 41.20 10.19 -6.35
CA PRO A 491 40.86 11.18 -5.35
C PRO A 491 39.35 11.30 -5.13
N TYR A 492 38.58 11.28 -6.21
CA TYR A 492 37.11 11.27 -6.18
C TYR A 492 36.59 10.02 -5.46
N LEU A 493 36.99 8.82 -5.89
CA LEU A 493 36.47 7.56 -5.33
C LEU A 493 36.81 7.38 -3.84
N LYS A 494 38.02 7.77 -3.42
CA LYS A 494 38.42 7.72 -2.00
C LYS A 494 37.52 8.61 -1.15
N LYS A 495 37.33 9.86 -1.58
CA LYS A 495 36.47 10.79 -0.85
C LYS A 495 35.00 10.37 -0.88
N TRP A 496 34.50 9.93 -2.03
CA TRP A 496 33.12 9.43 -2.15
C TRP A 496 32.91 8.24 -1.21
N ARG A 497 33.84 7.28 -1.14
CA ARG A 497 33.75 6.13 -0.23
C ARG A 497 33.74 6.54 1.24
N ASP A 498 34.64 7.46 1.64
CA ASP A 498 34.66 8.01 3.01
C ASP A 498 33.33 8.67 3.36
N ASP A 499 32.75 9.43 2.44
CA ASP A 499 31.48 10.13 2.63
C ASP A 499 30.26 9.19 2.60
N MET A 500 30.34 7.99 1.99
CA MET A 500 29.24 7.02 1.90
C MET A 500 29.26 5.96 3.00
N ALA A 501 30.41 5.70 3.63
CA ALA A 501 30.52 4.71 4.69
C ALA A 501 29.64 5.10 5.89
N TRP A 502 28.76 4.19 6.33
CA TRP A 502 27.88 4.41 7.49
C TRP A 502 27.69 3.16 8.38
N MET A 503 27.80 1.95 7.81
CA MET A 503 27.48 0.72 8.54
C MET A 503 28.37 0.47 9.77
N SER A 504 29.63 0.94 9.75
CA SER A 504 30.55 0.83 10.88
C SER A 504 30.10 1.64 12.10
N GLU A 505 29.23 2.63 11.91
CA GLU A 505 28.72 3.52 12.97
C GLU A 505 27.39 3.02 13.58
N VAL A 506 26.70 2.07 12.93
CA VAL A 506 25.37 1.59 13.37
C VAL A 506 25.49 0.23 14.10
N PRO A 507 24.95 0.09 15.34
CA PRO A 507 25.17 -1.08 16.20
C PRO A 507 24.90 -2.44 15.56
N GLU A 508 23.90 -2.54 14.72
CA GLU A 508 23.46 -3.77 14.05
C GLU A 508 24.41 -4.20 12.93
N PHE A 509 25.10 -3.25 12.30
CA PHE A 509 25.95 -3.49 11.13
C PHE A 509 27.46 -3.37 11.43
N LYS A 510 27.83 -2.79 12.58
CA LYS A 510 29.23 -2.47 12.94
C LYS A 510 30.20 -3.65 12.93
N SER A 511 29.71 -4.89 12.93
CA SER A 511 30.55 -6.09 12.86
C SER A 511 31.21 -6.29 11.49
N GLY A 512 30.67 -5.68 10.43
CA GLY A 512 31.14 -5.86 9.06
C GLY A 512 30.86 -7.22 8.45
N LYS A 513 30.07 -8.07 9.13
CA LYS A 513 29.68 -9.38 8.60
C LYS A 513 28.71 -9.22 7.41
N PRO A 514 28.70 -10.19 6.47
CA PRO A 514 27.71 -10.24 5.41
C PRO A 514 26.27 -10.13 5.91
N VAL A 515 25.47 -9.38 5.16
CA VAL A 515 24.04 -9.18 5.42
C VAL A 515 23.22 -9.72 4.26
N TRP A 516 21.96 -10.05 4.52
CA TRP A 516 21.03 -10.46 3.47
C TRP A 516 20.54 -9.24 2.70
N HIS A 517 20.62 -9.30 1.37
CA HIS A 517 20.08 -8.30 0.46
C HIS A 517 18.85 -8.87 -0.26
N PHE A 518 17.82 -8.04 -0.40
CA PHE A 518 16.56 -8.40 -1.03
C PHE A 518 16.26 -7.39 -2.13
N HIS A 519 15.75 -7.85 -3.27
CA HIS A 519 15.18 -6.92 -4.24
C HIS A 519 14.03 -6.13 -3.57
N PRO A 520 14.12 -4.80 -3.42
CA PRO A 520 13.20 -4.03 -2.57
C PRO A 520 11.72 -4.23 -2.93
N MET A 521 11.37 -4.12 -4.20
CA MET A 521 9.96 -4.22 -4.61
C MET A 521 9.40 -5.64 -4.62
N GLU A 522 10.11 -6.61 -5.22
CA GLU A 522 9.64 -7.99 -5.32
C GLU A 522 9.45 -8.60 -3.93
N PHE A 523 10.40 -8.36 -3.02
CA PHE A 523 10.30 -8.86 -1.65
C PHE A 523 9.17 -8.18 -0.86
N LEU A 524 9.10 -6.84 -0.87
CA LEU A 524 8.07 -6.12 -0.12
C LEU A 524 6.66 -6.39 -0.66
N ASP A 525 6.48 -6.51 -1.98
CA ASP A 525 5.20 -6.97 -2.55
C ASP A 525 4.88 -8.37 -2.01
N ALA A 526 5.84 -9.30 -2.07
CA ALA A 526 5.65 -10.68 -1.63
C ALA A 526 5.18 -10.78 -0.19
N ILE A 527 5.68 -9.94 0.73
CA ILE A 527 5.27 -9.94 2.15
C ILE A 527 4.16 -8.94 2.49
N SER A 528 3.71 -8.10 1.55
CA SER A 528 2.67 -7.11 1.80
C SER A 528 1.33 -7.76 2.12
N SER A 529 0.71 -7.38 3.24
CA SER A 529 -0.56 -7.96 3.72
C SER A 529 -1.79 -7.53 2.91
N THR A 530 -1.64 -6.60 1.97
CA THR A 530 -2.79 -5.94 1.34
C THR A 530 -3.16 -6.59 0.01
N ASN A 531 -4.15 -7.49 0.05
CA ASN A 531 -5.06 -7.67 -1.10
C ASN A 531 -6.08 -6.52 -1.21
N GLY A 532 -6.00 -5.50 -0.34
CA GLY A 532 -6.79 -4.28 -0.42
C GLY A 532 -6.69 -3.42 0.85
N PRO A 533 -7.49 -2.33 0.93
CA PRO A 533 -7.37 -1.32 1.98
C PRO A 533 -7.99 -1.70 3.34
N ILE A 534 -8.62 -2.88 3.44
CA ILE A 534 -9.28 -3.40 4.65
C ILE A 534 -8.46 -4.56 5.21
N THR A 535 -8.14 -4.53 6.50
CA THR A 535 -7.37 -5.60 7.17
C THR A 535 -8.27 -6.48 8.03
N ILE A 536 -7.79 -7.69 8.36
CA ILE A 536 -8.54 -8.59 9.25
C ILE A 536 -8.84 -7.94 10.61
N ASN A 537 -7.90 -7.16 11.14
CA ASN A 537 -8.06 -6.47 12.42
C ASN A 537 -9.16 -5.42 12.37
N MET A 538 -9.36 -4.74 11.23
CA MET A 538 -10.48 -3.81 11.06
C MET A 538 -11.82 -4.53 11.09
N ILE A 539 -11.94 -5.67 10.38
CA ILE A 539 -13.18 -6.45 10.37
C ILE A 539 -13.46 -7.03 11.75
N LEU A 540 -12.45 -7.55 12.45
CA LEU A 540 -12.57 -8.03 13.83
C LEU A 540 -12.99 -6.91 14.78
N ALA A 541 -12.41 -5.71 14.66
CA ALA A 541 -12.79 -4.55 15.47
C ALA A 541 -14.25 -4.13 15.23
N ALA A 542 -14.71 -4.21 13.98
CA ALA A 542 -16.10 -3.94 13.60
C ALA A 542 -17.05 -5.08 13.98
N ASN A 543 -16.56 -6.32 14.13
CA ASN A 543 -17.36 -7.50 14.46
C ASN A 543 -17.26 -7.81 15.96
N LEU A 544 -18.05 -7.12 16.79
CA LEU A 544 -18.00 -7.25 18.26
C LEU A 544 -18.16 -8.69 18.80
N GLY A 545 -18.69 -9.62 17.98
CA GLY A 545 -18.77 -11.04 18.31
C GLY A 545 -17.47 -11.84 18.13
N MET A 546 -16.40 -11.21 17.59
CA MET A 546 -15.06 -11.78 17.40
C MET A 546 -15.03 -13.16 16.71
N ASN A 547 -15.99 -13.47 15.83
CA ASN A 547 -15.95 -14.70 15.06
C ASN A 547 -14.91 -14.58 13.94
N LYS A 548 -13.67 -14.95 14.25
CA LYS A 548 -12.53 -14.86 13.34
C LYS A 548 -12.75 -15.62 12.03
N ASN A 549 -13.33 -16.82 12.08
CA ASN A 549 -13.63 -17.61 10.87
C ASN A 549 -14.54 -16.84 9.90
N GLN A 550 -15.60 -16.19 10.41
CA GLN A 550 -16.47 -15.38 9.56
C GLN A 550 -15.72 -14.19 8.95
N CYS A 551 -14.89 -13.51 9.76
CA CYS A 551 -14.10 -12.37 9.31
C CYS A 551 -13.08 -12.76 8.22
N ASP A 552 -12.43 -13.92 8.37
CA ASP A 552 -11.48 -14.46 7.39
C ASP A 552 -12.19 -14.79 6.07
N ILE A 553 -13.41 -15.35 6.11
CA ILE A 553 -14.19 -15.66 4.90
C ILE A 553 -14.57 -14.37 4.14
N VAL A 554 -14.95 -13.29 4.83
CA VAL A 554 -15.40 -12.05 4.15
C VAL A 554 -14.26 -11.16 3.68
N LEU A 555 -13.08 -11.23 4.29
CA LEU A 555 -11.97 -10.32 4.04
C LEU A 555 -11.56 -10.25 2.55
N PRO A 556 -11.43 -11.37 1.81
CA PRO A 556 -11.09 -11.32 0.38
C PRO A 556 -12.14 -10.53 -0.43
N TYR A 557 -13.43 -10.76 -0.17
CA TYR A 557 -14.52 -10.07 -0.86
C TYR A 557 -14.62 -8.59 -0.47
N MET A 558 -14.40 -8.27 0.80
CA MET A 558 -14.33 -6.87 1.27
C MET A 558 -13.27 -6.08 0.50
N ASN A 559 -12.09 -6.67 0.35
CA ASN A 559 -11.00 -6.04 -0.40
C ASN A 559 -11.26 -6.00 -1.91
N LYS A 560 -11.77 -7.10 -2.51
CA LYS A 560 -12.19 -7.14 -3.92
C LYS A 560 -13.12 -5.96 -4.25
N TYR A 561 -14.16 -5.76 -3.44
CA TYR A 561 -15.17 -4.73 -3.71
C TYR A 561 -14.76 -3.34 -3.23
N ALA A 562 -13.92 -3.22 -2.20
CA ALA A 562 -13.29 -1.94 -1.88
C ALA A 562 -12.49 -1.40 -3.08
N ILE A 563 -11.74 -2.26 -3.78
CA ILE A 563 -11.02 -1.88 -5.00
C ILE A 563 -11.99 -1.55 -6.14
N LYS A 564 -12.94 -2.44 -6.46
CA LYS A 564 -13.89 -2.24 -7.58
C LYS A 564 -14.73 -0.98 -7.43
N TYR A 565 -15.19 -0.67 -6.21
CA TYR A 565 -16.01 0.52 -5.90
C TYR A 565 -15.17 1.75 -5.50
N LYS A 566 -13.83 1.63 -5.54
CA LYS A 566 -12.89 2.72 -5.22
C LYS A 566 -13.13 3.31 -3.83
N ILE A 567 -13.20 2.46 -2.82
CA ILE A 567 -13.29 2.80 -1.39
C ILE A 567 -11.93 2.50 -0.77
N ASN A 568 -11.12 3.54 -0.58
CA ASN A 568 -9.77 3.46 0.00
C ASN A 568 -9.51 4.50 1.10
N ASP A 569 -10.46 5.39 1.37
CA ASP A 569 -10.37 6.38 2.43
C ASP A 569 -10.64 5.74 3.80
N ASP A 570 -9.76 6.01 4.77
CA ASP A 570 -9.78 5.34 6.07
C ASP A 570 -11.02 5.69 6.90
N ILE A 571 -11.48 6.94 6.83
CA ILE A 571 -12.67 7.39 7.55
C ILE A 571 -13.91 6.74 6.93
N GLU A 572 -13.98 6.70 5.60
CA GLU A 572 -15.04 6.01 4.87
C GLU A 572 -15.07 4.51 5.20
N ILE A 573 -13.91 3.84 5.23
CA ILE A 573 -13.79 2.41 5.57
C ILE A 573 -14.27 2.15 7.00
N ALA A 574 -13.87 2.97 7.97
CA ALA A 574 -14.32 2.83 9.35
C ALA A 574 -15.84 2.92 9.46
N HIS A 575 -16.46 3.89 8.77
CA HIS A 575 -17.92 4.01 8.72
C HIS A 575 -18.56 2.81 8.05
N LEU A 576 -18.10 2.42 6.86
CA LEU A 576 -18.65 1.27 6.12
C LEU A 576 -18.63 -0.01 6.97
N LEU A 577 -17.47 -0.35 7.55
CA LEU A 577 -17.30 -1.56 8.37
C LEU A 577 -18.16 -1.51 9.63
N SER A 578 -18.26 -0.35 10.29
CA SER A 578 -19.12 -0.21 11.48
C SER A 578 -20.59 -0.46 11.18
N GLN A 579 -21.07 0.00 10.03
CA GLN A 579 -22.45 -0.16 9.61
C GLN A 579 -22.72 -1.62 9.21
N ILE A 580 -21.85 -2.24 8.40
CA ILE A 580 -21.95 -3.67 8.06
C ILE A 580 -21.92 -4.55 9.33
N GLY A 581 -20.99 -4.26 10.25
CA GLY A 581 -20.84 -4.99 11.50
C GLY A 581 -22.10 -4.92 12.37
N HIS A 582 -22.79 -3.77 12.41
CA HIS A 582 -24.06 -3.62 13.10
C HIS A 582 -25.22 -4.33 12.40
N GLU A 583 -25.37 -4.11 11.09
CA GLU A 583 -26.51 -4.63 10.32
C GLU A 583 -26.53 -6.16 10.24
N SER A 584 -25.34 -6.78 10.17
CA SER A 584 -25.24 -8.18 9.78
C SER A 584 -24.18 -8.99 10.51
N GLN A 585 -23.30 -8.34 11.29
CA GLN A 585 -22.11 -8.98 11.85
C GLN A 585 -21.31 -9.73 10.78
N PHE A 586 -21.26 -9.17 9.57
CA PHE A 586 -20.58 -9.74 8.41
C PHE A 586 -21.15 -11.09 7.94
N LYS A 587 -22.43 -11.36 8.20
CA LYS A 587 -23.12 -12.57 7.73
C LYS A 587 -24.19 -12.22 6.70
N PRO A 588 -24.37 -13.02 5.63
CA PRO A 588 -25.52 -12.88 4.75
C PRO A 588 -26.80 -13.10 5.56
N SER A 589 -27.81 -12.28 5.28
CA SER A 589 -29.11 -12.39 5.93
C SER A 589 -30.22 -12.19 4.93
N GLU A 590 -31.39 -12.70 5.26
CA GLU A 590 -32.64 -12.39 4.58
C GLU A 590 -33.75 -12.13 5.58
N GLU A 591 -34.72 -11.30 5.19
CA GLU A 591 -35.85 -10.98 6.02
C GLU A 591 -36.80 -12.18 6.17
N GLY A 592 -37.06 -12.60 7.41
CA GLY A 592 -37.88 -13.79 7.68
C GLY A 592 -39.39 -13.59 7.51
N LEU A 593 -39.90 -12.35 7.67
CA LEU A 593 -41.31 -11.97 7.48
C LEU A 593 -42.37 -12.83 8.21
N SER A 594 -41.99 -13.62 9.21
CA SER A 594 -42.90 -14.46 9.99
C SER A 594 -43.27 -13.78 11.31
N TYR A 595 -44.36 -13.00 11.29
CA TYR A 595 -44.80 -12.23 12.46
C TYR A 595 -46.09 -12.78 13.06
N SER A 596 -46.24 -12.69 14.39
CA SER A 596 -47.56 -12.87 15.00
C SER A 596 -48.51 -11.76 14.54
N ALA A 597 -49.82 -11.99 14.65
CA ALA A 597 -50.84 -11.02 14.27
C ALA A 597 -50.57 -9.61 14.84
N LYS A 598 -50.32 -9.54 16.15
CA LYS A 598 -50.01 -8.30 16.86
C LYS A 598 -48.76 -7.61 16.32
N ARG A 599 -47.65 -8.35 16.22
CA ARG A 599 -46.37 -7.79 15.73
C ARG A 599 -46.48 -7.32 14.28
N MET A 600 -47.16 -8.07 13.43
CA MET A 600 -47.40 -7.69 12.04
C MET A 600 -48.13 -6.34 11.92
N ARG A 601 -49.15 -6.11 12.75
CA ARG A 601 -49.90 -4.85 12.85
C ARG A 601 -49.05 -3.70 13.37
N GLU A 602 -48.25 -3.96 14.40
CA GLU A 602 -47.30 -3.01 14.98
C GLU A 602 -46.31 -2.49 13.94
N PHE A 603 -45.65 -3.40 13.21
CA PHE A 603 -44.57 -3.06 12.29
C PHE A 603 -45.05 -2.52 10.94
N PHE A 604 -46.17 -3.03 10.41
CA PHE A 604 -46.59 -2.73 9.03
C PHE A 604 -47.98 -2.11 8.91
N GLY A 605 -48.76 -2.12 9.98
CA GLY A 605 -50.19 -1.82 9.93
C GLY A 605 -50.56 -0.35 9.98
N CYS A 606 -49.76 0.49 10.63
CA CYS A 606 -50.15 1.86 10.97
C CYS A 606 -49.51 2.95 10.12
N LYS A 607 -50.26 4.03 9.86
CA LYS A 607 -49.70 5.24 9.25
C LYS A 607 -48.64 5.83 10.18
N GLU A 608 -47.51 6.22 9.60
CA GLU A 608 -46.32 6.73 10.32
C GLU A 608 -45.80 5.82 11.45
N GLY A 609 -46.15 4.52 11.44
CA GLY A 609 -45.75 3.57 12.48
C GLY A 609 -46.34 3.83 13.88
N LYS A 610 -47.41 4.62 14.00
CA LYS A 610 -48.03 4.94 15.30
C LYS A 610 -49.03 3.88 15.74
N TYR A 611 -48.51 2.80 16.33
CA TYR A 611 -49.28 1.69 16.89
C TYR A 611 -49.48 1.83 18.41
N ASP A 612 -50.67 1.48 18.89
CA ASP A 612 -51.04 1.42 20.31
C ASP A 612 -51.10 -0.04 20.77
N ASP A 613 -50.09 -0.45 21.54
CA ASP A 613 -49.93 -1.83 22.00
C ASP A 613 -51.06 -2.31 22.92
N THR A 614 -51.72 -1.40 23.62
CA THR A 614 -52.79 -1.74 24.58
C THR A 614 -54.11 -2.03 23.90
N ARG A 615 -54.37 -1.39 22.75
CA ARG A 615 -55.61 -1.53 21.99
C ARG A 615 -55.48 -2.42 20.75
N ASP A 616 -54.26 -2.82 20.41
CA ASP A 616 -53.94 -3.48 19.13
C ASP A 616 -54.49 -2.70 17.93
N GLU A 617 -54.23 -1.39 17.92
CA GLU A 617 -54.83 -0.45 16.98
C GLU A 617 -53.89 0.71 16.62
N CYS A 618 -54.13 1.36 15.49
CA CYS A 618 -53.38 2.54 15.06
C CYS A 618 -53.90 3.83 15.69
N VAL A 619 -52.98 4.66 16.19
CA VAL A 619 -53.30 5.96 16.80
C VAL A 619 -53.84 6.96 15.77
N ILE A 620 -53.28 6.96 14.56
CA ILE A 620 -53.62 7.92 13.49
C ILE A 620 -54.20 7.22 12.24
N GLY A 621 -54.73 6.01 12.44
CA GLY A 621 -55.38 5.22 11.40
C GLY A 621 -54.49 4.15 10.74
N ARG A 622 -55.16 3.13 10.21
CA ARG A 622 -54.54 1.97 9.55
C ARG A 622 -54.01 2.35 8.17
N LEU A 623 -52.78 1.93 7.89
CA LEU A 623 -52.14 1.97 6.57
C LEU A 623 -52.49 0.73 5.76
N ARG A 624 -52.67 -0.41 6.43
CA ARG A 624 -52.91 -1.72 5.80
C ARG A 624 -54.05 -2.47 6.47
N GLU A 625 -55.27 -2.15 6.06
CA GLU A 625 -56.51 -2.65 6.66
C GLU A 625 -56.58 -4.19 6.73
N LYS A 626 -56.07 -4.87 5.70
CA LYS A 626 -56.16 -6.34 5.62
C LYS A 626 -55.39 -7.06 6.74
N LEU A 627 -54.46 -6.38 7.43
CA LEU A 627 -53.75 -6.96 8.58
C LEU A 627 -54.65 -7.16 9.81
N TRP A 628 -55.79 -6.44 9.88
CA TRP A 628 -56.84 -6.68 10.88
C TRP A 628 -57.93 -7.60 10.34
N THR A 629 -58.37 -7.42 9.09
CA THR A 629 -59.55 -8.14 8.58
C THR A 629 -59.23 -9.53 8.03
N HIS A 630 -57.98 -9.84 7.70
CA HIS A 630 -57.53 -11.14 7.16
C HIS A 630 -56.31 -11.67 7.94
N GLU A 631 -56.37 -11.58 9.27
CA GLU A 631 -55.26 -11.93 10.17
C GLU A 631 -54.62 -13.30 9.87
N THR A 632 -55.43 -14.35 9.79
CA THR A 632 -54.95 -15.74 9.62
C THR A 632 -54.27 -15.97 8.27
N TYR A 633 -54.51 -15.11 7.28
CA TYR A 633 -53.89 -15.21 5.97
C TYR A 633 -52.45 -14.65 5.95
N TYR A 634 -52.16 -13.65 6.78
CA TYR A 634 -50.86 -12.95 6.82
C TYR A 634 -50.00 -13.31 8.03
N ALA A 635 -50.62 -13.57 9.19
CA ALA A 635 -49.88 -13.90 10.42
C ALA A 635 -49.14 -15.23 10.25
N ARG A 636 -47.85 -15.24 10.62
CA ARG A 636 -46.92 -16.37 10.45
C ARG A 636 -46.86 -16.91 9.01
N ASN A 637 -47.18 -16.08 8.02
CA ASN A 637 -47.09 -16.40 6.60
C ASN A 637 -46.20 -15.39 5.87
N PRO A 638 -44.88 -15.65 5.79
CA PRO A 638 -43.90 -14.75 5.19
C PRO A 638 -44.24 -14.34 3.75
N VAL A 639 -44.72 -15.28 2.95
CA VAL A 639 -45.02 -15.07 1.52
C VAL A 639 -46.16 -14.08 1.37
N ASN A 640 -47.30 -14.37 2.01
CA ASN A 640 -48.48 -13.50 1.91
C ASN A 640 -48.20 -12.13 2.53
N LEU A 641 -47.53 -12.09 3.69
CA LEU A 641 -47.20 -10.84 4.34
C LEU A 641 -46.26 -9.99 3.49
N GLY A 642 -45.17 -10.57 3.00
CA GLY A 642 -44.19 -9.91 2.13
C GLY A 642 -44.83 -9.32 0.88
N ASN A 643 -45.67 -10.12 0.21
CA ASN A 643 -46.40 -9.70 -0.98
C ASN A 643 -47.29 -8.49 -0.71
N TYR A 644 -47.96 -8.43 0.44
CA TYR A 644 -48.82 -7.30 0.78
C TYR A 644 -48.06 -6.05 1.24
N VAL A 645 -47.04 -6.22 2.10
CA VAL A 645 -46.32 -5.05 2.67
C VAL A 645 -45.44 -4.33 1.64
N TYR A 646 -44.97 -5.08 0.64
CA TYR A 646 -44.11 -4.58 -0.42
C TYR A 646 -44.80 -4.42 -1.79
N ALA A 647 -46.11 -4.70 -1.90
CA ALA A 647 -46.89 -4.45 -3.12
C ALA A 647 -46.79 -2.98 -3.59
N LYS A 648 -46.63 -2.78 -4.90
CA LYS A 648 -46.59 -1.45 -5.56
C LYS A 648 -45.52 -0.51 -5.02
N ARG A 649 -44.41 -1.05 -4.50
CA ARG A 649 -43.29 -0.30 -3.94
C ARG A 649 -41.99 -0.77 -4.57
N LEU A 650 -41.06 0.16 -4.82
CA LEU A 650 -39.69 -0.16 -5.25
C LEU A 650 -39.64 -1.06 -6.50
N GLY A 651 -40.54 -0.83 -7.46
CA GLY A 651 -40.64 -1.61 -8.70
C GLY A 651 -41.43 -2.91 -8.60
N ASN A 652 -41.90 -3.29 -7.41
CA ASN A 652 -42.76 -4.47 -7.25
C ASN A 652 -44.16 -4.18 -7.82
N ASP A 653 -44.76 -5.17 -8.45
CA ASP A 653 -46.15 -5.10 -8.91
C ASP A 653 -47.14 -5.28 -7.73
N ASN A 654 -48.41 -5.54 -8.01
CA ASN A 654 -49.46 -5.78 -7.02
C ASN A 654 -49.17 -7.00 -6.12
N GLU A 655 -49.97 -7.18 -5.08
CA GLU A 655 -49.83 -8.26 -4.10
C GLU A 655 -49.84 -9.66 -4.76
N ASP A 656 -50.67 -9.85 -5.78
CA ASP A 656 -50.85 -11.15 -6.46
C ASP A 656 -49.65 -11.55 -7.33
N SER A 657 -48.75 -10.61 -7.65
CA SER A 657 -47.56 -10.86 -8.48
C SER A 657 -46.51 -11.75 -7.79
N GLY A 658 -46.50 -11.81 -6.46
CA GLY A 658 -45.43 -12.46 -5.70
C GLY A 658 -44.13 -11.65 -5.57
N ASP A 659 -44.04 -10.47 -6.20
CA ASP A 659 -42.82 -9.65 -6.22
C ASP A 659 -42.41 -9.20 -4.81
N GLY A 660 -43.38 -8.91 -3.95
CA GLY A 660 -43.10 -8.40 -2.61
C GLY A 660 -42.27 -9.36 -1.75
N TYR A 661 -42.63 -10.65 -1.71
CA TYR A 661 -41.82 -11.65 -1.02
C TYR A 661 -40.58 -12.04 -1.80
N LYS A 662 -40.66 -12.13 -3.14
CA LYS A 662 -39.52 -12.50 -3.99
C LYS A 662 -38.35 -11.54 -3.81
N TYR A 663 -38.61 -10.23 -3.77
CA TYR A 663 -37.62 -9.16 -3.62
C TYR A 663 -37.59 -8.57 -2.20
N ARG A 664 -37.87 -9.39 -1.18
CA ARG A 664 -37.67 -9.04 0.24
C ARG A 664 -36.20 -8.73 0.55
N GLY A 665 -35.95 -8.08 1.68
CA GLY A 665 -34.61 -7.65 2.08
C GLY A 665 -33.60 -8.80 2.19
N ARG A 666 -32.46 -8.68 1.49
CA ARG A 666 -31.31 -9.62 1.59
C ARG A 666 -29.95 -8.92 1.61
N GLY A 667 -28.91 -9.64 1.98
CA GLY A 667 -27.51 -9.18 1.97
C GLY A 667 -27.00 -8.71 3.34
N MET A 668 -25.88 -8.00 3.35
CA MET A 668 -25.27 -7.46 4.57
C MET A 668 -25.83 -6.09 4.99
N ILE A 669 -26.32 -5.31 4.03
CA ILE A 669 -27.14 -4.12 4.26
C ILE A 669 -28.37 -4.29 3.37
N GLN A 670 -29.53 -4.54 4.00
CA GLN A 670 -30.71 -5.09 3.32
C GLN A 670 -31.08 -4.40 1.99
N LEU A 671 -30.88 -5.11 0.88
CA LEU A 671 -31.33 -4.70 -0.45
C LEU A 671 -32.77 -5.21 -0.68
N THR A 672 -33.71 -4.31 -0.95
CA THR A 672 -35.15 -4.64 -1.04
C THR A 672 -35.79 -4.04 -2.28
N GLY A 673 -36.69 -4.76 -2.93
CA GLY A 673 -37.52 -4.31 -4.05
C GLY A 673 -36.90 -4.53 -5.43
N LYS A 674 -37.75 -4.90 -6.40
CA LYS A 674 -37.36 -5.30 -7.77
C LYS A 674 -36.46 -4.29 -8.48
N ASP A 675 -36.74 -2.99 -8.35
CA ASP A 675 -35.93 -1.93 -8.96
C ASP A 675 -34.48 -1.94 -8.45
N ASN A 676 -34.29 -2.21 -7.15
CA ASN A 676 -32.97 -2.24 -6.54
C ASN A 676 -32.20 -3.49 -6.95
N TYR A 677 -32.88 -4.64 -7.04
CA TYR A 677 -32.30 -5.87 -7.58
C TYR A 677 -31.89 -5.71 -9.05
N HIS A 678 -32.70 -5.02 -9.86
CA HIS A 678 -32.35 -4.70 -11.24
C HIS A 678 -31.12 -3.78 -11.33
N LYS A 679 -31.10 -2.67 -10.57
CA LYS A 679 -29.95 -1.76 -10.55
C LYS A 679 -28.68 -2.45 -10.08
N PHE A 680 -28.77 -3.30 -9.07
CA PHE A 680 -27.65 -4.09 -8.59
C PHE A 680 -27.14 -5.06 -9.67
N THR A 681 -28.05 -5.74 -10.37
CA THR A 681 -27.71 -6.60 -11.52
C THR A 681 -26.92 -5.85 -12.58
N THR A 682 -27.40 -4.67 -12.99
CA THR A 682 -26.69 -3.84 -13.97
C THR A 682 -25.30 -3.44 -13.49
N GLN A 683 -25.18 -2.98 -12.23
CA GLN A 683 -23.90 -2.51 -11.70
C GLN A 683 -22.89 -3.65 -11.50
N HIS A 684 -23.34 -4.81 -11.00
CA HIS A 684 -22.51 -5.99 -10.82
C HIS A 684 -21.92 -6.44 -12.16
N ASN A 685 -22.75 -6.61 -13.19
CA ASN A 685 -22.30 -7.05 -14.51
C ASN A 685 -21.35 -6.03 -15.19
N ALA A 686 -21.55 -4.73 -14.94
CA ALA A 686 -20.62 -3.70 -15.41
C ALA A 686 -19.26 -3.76 -14.70
N ASN A 687 -19.24 -4.08 -13.41
CA ASN A 687 -18.01 -4.15 -12.61
C ASN A 687 -17.28 -5.50 -12.74
N ASN A 688 -17.99 -6.56 -13.10
CA ASN A 688 -17.51 -7.94 -13.13
C ASN A 688 -17.88 -8.61 -14.47
N PRO A 689 -17.21 -8.25 -15.57
CA PRO A 689 -17.52 -8.81 -16.90
C PRO A 689 -17.29 -10.33 -16.99
N ASP A 690 -16.42 -10.86 -16.13
CA ASP A 690 -16.10 -12.30 -16.06
C ASP A 690 -17.07 -13.07 -15.13
N ASP A 691 -17.97 -12.37 -14.44
CA ASP A 691 -18.96 -12.97 -13.54
C ASP A 691 -20.34 -12.36 -13.78
N ILE A 692 -20.99 -12.72 -14.89
CA ILE A 692 -22.32 -12.20 -15.21
C ILE A 692 -23.38 -12.92 -14.37
N ARG A 693 -24.25 -12.15 -13.70
CA ARG A 693 -25.36 -12.64 -12.87
C ARG A 693 -26.66 -11.89 -13.15
N ASP A 694 -27.78 -12.53 -12.82
CA ASP A 694 -29.12 -11.94 -12.85
C ASP A 694 -29.79 -12.11 -11.49
N PHE A 695 -29.73 -11.06 -10.66
CA PHE A 695 -30.31 -11.06 -9.32
C PHE A 695 -31.83 -10.85 -9.35
N VAL A 696 -32.40 -10.40 -10.48
CA VAL A 696 -33.86 -10.28 -10.64
C VAL A 696 -34.48 -11.66 -10.85
N LYS A 697 -33.81 -12.50 -11.65
CA LYS A 697 -34.18 -13.90 -11.87
C LYS A 697 -33.85 -14.76 -10.66
N ASN A 698 -32.66 -14.59 -10.07
CA ASN A 698 -32.14 -15.39 -8.96
C ASN A 698 -31.83 -14.52 -7.72
N PRO A 699 -32.85 -14.01 -7.01
CA PRO A 699 -32.64 -13.08 -5.89
C PRO A 699 -31.95 -13.70 -4.67
N ASP A 700 -31.95 -15.03 -4.55
CA ASP A 700 -31.33 -15.76 -3.43
C ASP A 700 -29.80 -15.74 -3.49
N LEU A 701 -29.20 -15.39 -4.63
CA LEU A 701 -27.75 -15.15 -4.75
C LEU A 701 -27.24 -14.12 -3.72
N LEU A 702 -28.08 -13.18 -3.27
CA LEU A 702 -27.73 -12.22 -2.21
C LEU A 702 -27.59 -12.84 -0.81
N THR A 703 -27.82 -14.14 -0.67
CA THR A 703 -27.50 -14.91 0.54
C THR A 703 -26.13 -15.60 0.45
N GLU A 704 -25.51 -15.63 -0.73
CA GLU A 704 -24.13 -16.07 -0.90
C GLU A 704 -23.16 -14.98 -0.41
N ILE A 705 -22.06 -15.39 0.19
CA ILE A 705 -21.19 -14.47 0.94
C ILE A 705 -20.63 -13.35 0.07
N GLU A 706 -20.21 -13.67 -1.14
CA GLU A 706 -19.62 -12.73 -2.09
C GLU A 706 -20.61 -11.63 -2.49
N TYR A 707 -21.80 -12.01 -2.96
CA TYR A 707 -22.81 -11.07 -3.44
C TYR A 707 -23.48 -10.32 -2.29
N ALA A 708 -23.57 -10.93 -1.10
CA ALA A 708 -24.00 -10.24 0.11
C ALA A 708 -23.03 -9.09 0.47
N VAL A 709 -21.71 -9.32 0.37
CA VAL A 709 -20.70 -8.25 0.54
C VAL A 709 -20.88 -7.18 -0.54
N GLU A 710 -20.92 -7.56 -1.82
CA GLU A 710 -21.02 -6.58 -2.91
C GLU A 710 -22.27 -5.71 -2.79
N SER A 711 -23.42 -6.30 -2.41
CA SER A 711 -24.67 -5.57 -2.23
C SER A 711 -24.55 -4.45 -1.19
N ALA A 712 -23.72 -4.62 -0.15
CA ALA A 712 -23.43 -3.58 0.83
C ALA A 712 -22.60 -2.45 0.22
N PHE A 713 -21.59 -2.75 -0.60
CA PHE A 713 -20.82 -1.74 -1.34
C PHE A 713 -21.69 -0.99 -2.36
N PHE A 714 -22.55 -1.71 -3.08
CA PHE A 714 -23.54 -1.14 -3.99
C PHE A 714 -24.47 -0.18 -3.24
N PHE A 715 -25.05 -0.61 -2.13
CA PHE A 715 -25.89 0.24 -1.28
C PHE A 715 -25.11 1.48 -0.86
N TRP A 716 -23.92 1.30 -0.31
CA TRP A 716 -23.07 2.39 0.19
C TRP A 716 -22.80 3.47 -0.86
N CYS A 717 -22.50 3.03 -2.10
CA CYS A 717 -22.15 3.93 -3.19
C CYS A 717 -23.35 4.63 -3.83
N ASN A 718 -24.55 4.05 -3.73
CA ASN A 718 -25.74 4.57 -4.39
C ASN A 718 -26.72 5.26 -3.43
N LYS A 719 -26.56 5.07 -2.12
CA LYS A 719 -27.44 5.68 -1.11
C LYS A 719 -27.21 7.19 -1.02
N LYS A 720 -28.32 7.93 -0.93
CA LYS A 720 -28.35 9.38 -0.73
C LYS A 720 -29.23 9.74 0.45
N ASP A 721 -28.93 10.87 1.08
CA ASP A 721 -29.81 11.47 2.08
C ASP A 721 -31.05 12.11 1.43
N LYS A 722 -31.94 12.65 2.26
CA LYS A 722 -33.17 13.34 1.81
C LYS A 722 -32.92 14.58 0.93
N ASN A 723 -31.72 15.15 0.98
CA ASN A 723 -31.32 16.33 0.20
C ASN A 723 -30.54 15.93 -1.07
N GLY A 724 -30.38 14.64 -1.34
CA GLY A 724 -29.65 14.12 -2.50
C GLY A 724 -28.13 14.06 -2.33
N LYS A 725 -27.59 14.32 -1.14
CA LYS A 725 -26.16 14.17 -0.85
C LYS A 725 -25.79 12.70 -0.74
N SER A 726 -24.67 12.30 -1.34
CA SER A 726 -24.18 10.92 -1.30
C SER A 726 -23.79 10.50 0.11
N LEU A 727 -24.13 9.26 0.48
CA LEU A 727 -23.67 8.65 1.73
C LEU A 727 -22.14 8.63 1.82
N ARG A 728 -21.45 8.43 0.71
CA ARG A 728 -19.97 8.43 0.67
C ARG A 728 -19.37 9.76 1.09
N ASP A 729 -19.93 10.87 0.59
CA ASP A 729 -19.44 12.21 0.93
C ASP A 729 -19.72 12.56 2.39
N ILE A 730 -20.85 12.08 2.91
CA ILE A 730 -21.18 12.20 4.33
C ILE A 730 -20.22 11.35 5.16
N ALA A 731 -19.94 10.11 4.78
CA ALA A 731 -19.03 9.23 5.53
C ALA A 731 -17.61 9.82 5.64
N LYS A 732 -17.09 10.44 4.59
CA LYS A 732 -15.73 11.04 4.61
C LYS A 732 -15.58 12.25 5.53
N THR A 733 -16.67 12.95 5.85
CA THR A 733 -16.61 14.26 6.53
C THR A 733 -17.51 14.39 7.75
N GLY A 734 -18.47 13.48 7.92
CA GLY A 734 -19.53 13.53 8.91
C GLY A 734 -19.31 12.61 10.11
N SER A 735 -20.19 12.75 11.09
CA SER A 735 -20.20 11.92 12.29
C SER A 735 -20.85 10.55 12.05
N VAL A 736 -20.65 9.61 12.97
CA VAL A 736 -21.36 8.31 12.96
C VAL A 736 -22.87 8.53 12.96
N LEU A 737 -23.35 9.55 13.66
CA LEU A 737 -24.77 9.89 13.70
C LEU A 737 -25.28 10.29 12.31
N ASP A 738 -24.54 11.12 11.57
CA ASP A 738 -24.93 11.56 10.22
C ASP A 738 -25.05 10.37 9.27
N VAL A 739 -24.07 9.45 9.32
CA VAL A 739 -24.07 8.22 8.53
C VAL A 739 -25.23 7.31 8.93
N THR A 740 -25.45 7.08 10.22
CA THR A 740 -26.54 6.24 10.73
C THR A 740 -27.92 6.74 10.32
N LEU A 741 -28.14 8.06 10.34
CA LEU A 741 -29.39 8.66 9.89
C LEU A 741 -29.69 8.37 8.41
N VAL A 742 -28.65 8.28 7.57
CA VAL A 742 -28.81 7.99 6.14
C VAL A 742 -28.98 6.48 5.88
N VAL A 743 -28.21 5.64 6.56
CA VAL A 743 -28.27 4.18 6.41
C VAL A 743 -29.61 3.63 6.89
N ASN A 744 -30.02 4.01 8.10
CA ASN A 744 -31.17 3.43 8.80
C ASN A 744 -32.43 4.31 8.76
N GLY A 745 -32.32 5.58 8.33
CA GLY A 745 -33.45 6.52 8.34
C GLY A 745 -33.82 7.03 9.75
N GLY A 746 -33.00 6.77 10.75
CA GLY A 746 -33.23 7.10 12.16
C GLY A 746 -32.01 6.82 13.04
N LYS A 747 -32.14 6.92 14.37
CA LYS A 747 -31.04 6.71 15.32
C LYS A 747 -30.95 5.28 15.88
N ASN A 748 -31.71 4.32 15.35
CA ASN A 748 -31.74 2.97 15.92
C ASN A 748 -30.35 2.32 15.80
N GLY A 749 -29.87 1.76 16.90
CA GLY A 749 -28.56 1.13 16.97
C GLY A 749 -27.36 2.08 16.95
N TYR A 750 -27.56 3.40 17.10
CA TYR A 750 -26.47 4.39 17.04
C TYR A 750 -25.28 4.05 17.96
N ASN A 751 -25.53 3.73 19.24
CA ASN A 751 -24.44 3.44 20.19
C ASN A 751 -23.57 2.25 19.78
N ASP A 752 -24.16 1.18 19.25
CA ASP A 752 -23.40 0.00 18.80
C ASP A 752 -22.57 0.32 17.54
N ARG A 753 -23.11 1.13 16.62
CA ARG A 753 -22.37 1.60 15.43
C ARG A 753 -21.20 2.51 15.83
N ASP A 754 -21.41 3.40 16.80
CA ASP A 754 -20.41 4.33 17.32
C ASP A 754 -19.27 3.60 18.04
N GLU A 755 -19.59 2.55 18.80
CA GLU A 755 -18.58 1.68 19.42
C GLU A 755 -17.73 0.96 18.36
N ARG A 756 -18.38 0.33 17.36
CA ARG A 756 -17.67 -0.34 16.26
C ARG A 756 -16.76 0.63 15.50
N TYR A 757 -17.28 1.80 15.15
CA TYR A 757 -16.52 2.85 14.47
C TYR A 757 -15.28 3.25 15.27
N SER A 758 -15.45 3.46 16.58
CA SER A 758 -14.35 3.85 17.47
C SER A 758 -13.25 2.79 17.53
N ARG A 759 -13.63 1.50 17.60
CA ARG A 759 -12.68 0.38 17.57
C ARG A 759 -11.94 0.29 16.23
N VAL A 760 -12.64 0.40 15.11
CA VAL A 760 -12.00 0.36 13.77
C VAL A 760 -11.07 1.56 13.58
N SER A 761 -11.51 2.76 13.97
CA SER A 761 -10.70 3.97 13.89
C SER A 761 -9.43 3.90 14.73
N LYS A 762 -9.48 3.19 15.88
CA LYS A 762 -8.30 2.91 16.68
C LYS A 762 -7.30 2.03 15.94
N ILE A 763 -7.75 0.91 15.36
CA ILE A 763 -6.89 0.01 14.55
C ILE A 763 -6.24 0.76 13.39
N ILE A 764 -7.00 1.60 12.69
CA ILE A 764 -6.47 2.43 11.59
C ILE A 764 -5.34 3.35 12.07
N LYS A 765 -5.51 4.02 13.22
CA LYS A 765 -4.50 4.93 13.78
C LYS A 765 -3.26 4.22 14.29
N GLU A 766 -3.38 2.97 14.73
CA GLU A 766 -2.28 2.15 15.23
C GLU A 766 -1.44 1.51 14.09
N GLY A 767 -1.86 1.71 12.82
CA GLY A 767 -1.20 1.21 11.62
C GLY A 767 -1.93 0.03 10.98
N LYS A 768 -2.14 0.07 9.66
CA LYS A 768 -2.76 -1.02 8.88
C LYS A 768 -1.82 -2.21 8.71
#